data_AF-A0A427KCV7-F1
#
_entry.id   AF-A0A427KCV7-F1
#
_cell.length_a   1.000
_cell.length_b   1.000
_cell.length_c   1.000
_cell.angle_alpha   90.00
_cell.angle_beta   90.00
_cell.angle_gamma   90.00
#
_symmetry.space_group_name_H-M   'P 1'
#
loop_
_entity.id
_entity.type
_entity.pdbx_description
1 polymer ?
#
loop_
_entity_poly.entity_id
_entity_poly.type
_entity_poly.pdbx_seq_one_letter_code
_entity_poly.pdbx_strand_id
1 'polypeptide(L)'
;MSPLTLPPLPPLLAALPVTADDPALRAAMAFSDFISENLTRYPEWQQELQQKAPEPEEWRHYADWLAEEMAQVADEAALMRELRLFRRHMLTRIAWMQALSLSSTQATLRQLSVLAETLIVAARDWLWQACCRELGTPVNAQGEPQPLLILGMGKLGGGELNFSSDIDLIFTWPENGVTQGGRRELDNAQFFTRLGQRLIKVLDQPTIDGFVYRVDMRLRPFGDSGPLVLSFAALEDYYQEQGRDWERYAMVKARLMGGADDRWSQELEQMLRPFVYRRYIDFSVIQSLRNMKSMIAREVRRRGLKDNIKLGAGGIRETEFIVQVFQLIRGGRERSLQLRAFLPTLQAISDLHLLPGEQALRLQEAYLFLRRLENLLQSINDEQTQTLPADDLNRARLAWAMGTTGWPQMYGQLEQHMAAVRAIFDELIGDDAPEAGDSKDTDDYGILWQDRLEEPELAALVPHLTAEAQQRLLRAVGDFRQDVDKRTIGPRGRQALDLLMPGLLAEVCPREDADVTLGRLTPLLLGIVTRTTYLELLTEYPGALKHLIRLCAASPMVADQLARYPLLLDELLDPATLYQPTATDAYRDELRQYLLRIPEEDEEQQLEALRQFKQAQHLRIAAADIAGTLPVMKVSDHLTWLAEAIVEQVVQQAWQMMVQRYGRPSHLNEPQARGFAVIGYGKLGGWELGYSSDLDLVFLHDCPAEAVTDGERSIDGRQFYLRLAQRIMHLFSTRTSSGILYEVDARLRPSGAAGMLVSTFAAFDDYQRHEAWTWEHQALVRARIVFGDAALSQRFTGIRRSILCLPREPEKLKTEVREMREKMRAHLGNRQKGRWDIKADRGGITDIEFITQYLVLRYAATEPELTSWSDNVRILALLARHRRMSEEEAYSLTHAYVTLRNELHRLALQALPGQLAPEAFSAEQSVVNASWQRWLEA
;
A
#
# COMPACT_ATOMS: atom_id res chain seq x y z
N MET A 1 -52.33 8.70 28.78
CA MET A 1 -51.03 8.01 28.87
C MET A 1 -51.28 6.68 29.58
N SER A 2 -50.91 5.55 28.99
CA SER A 2 -50.87 4.29 29.74
C SER A 2 -49.90 4.47 30.92
N PRO A 3 -50.25 4.04 32.13
CA PRO A 3 -49.37 4.22 33.28
C PRO A 3 -48.05 3.48 33.01
N LEU A 4 -46.93 4.22 33.09
CA LEU A 4 -45.59 3.64 33.05
C LEU A 4 -45.47 2.61 34.18
N THR A 5 -45.39 1.32 33.83
CA THR A 5 -45.15 0.24 34.79
C THR A 5 -43.68 0.25 35.19
N LEU A 6 -43.36 1.04 36.22
CA LEU A 6 -42.02 1.13 36.78
C LEU A 6 -41.76 -0.01 37.78
N PRO A 7 -40.54 -0.58 37.82
CA PRO A 7 -40.15 -1.51 38.87
C PRO A 7 -40.20 -0.80 40.24
N PRO A 8 -40.59 -1.51 41.32
CA PRO A 8 -40.69 -0.92 42.64
C PRO A 8 -39.33 -0.37 43.09
N LEU A 9 -39.33 0.79 43.74
CA LEU A 9 -38.11 1.38 44.28
C LEU A 9 -37.53 0.50 45.38
N PRO A 10 -36.20 0.24 45.39
CA PRO A 10 -35.54 -0.44 46.49
C PRO A 10 -35.75 0.32 47.81
N PRO A 11 -35.71 -0.36 48.97
CA PRO A 11 -35.96 0.27 50.27
C PRO A 11 -35.11 1.53 50.53
N LEU A 12 -33.84 1.52 50.10
CA LEU A 12 -32.93 2.66 50.23
C LEU A 12 -33.38 3.89 49.42
N LEU A 13 -33.91 3.69 48.21
CA LEU A 13 -34.41 4.78 47.36
C LEU A 13 -35.79 5.25 47.83
N ALA A 14 -36.65 4.31 48.25
CA ALA A 14 -37.99 4.62 48.73
C ALA A 14 -37.99 5.48 50.01
N ALA A 15 -36.93 5.37 50.81
CA ALA A 15 -36.72 6.11 52.06
C ALA A 15 -36.19 7.55 51.86
N LEU A 16 -35.80 7.94 50.64
CA LEU A 16 -35.34 9.30 50.37
C LEU A 16 -36.49 10.32 50.49
N PRO A 17 -36.24 11.51 51.08
CA PRO A 17 -37.26 12.54 51.27
C PRO A 17 -37.54 13.29 49.96
N VAL A 18 -38.21 12.63 49.03
CA VAL A 18 -38.60 13.19 47.73
C VAL A 18 -40.07 13.63 47.78
N THR A 19 -40.33 14.92 47.61
CA THR A 19 -41.67 15.52 47.60
C THR A 19 -42.29 15.47 46.20
N ALA A 20 -42.77 14.29 45.78
CA ALA A 20 -43.45 14.10 44.49
C ALA A 20 -44.57 13.06 44.58
N ASP A 21 -45.78 13.45 44.16
CA ASP A 21 -46.96 12.56 44.14
C ASP A 21 -46.97 11.63 42.91
N ASP A 22 -46.29 12.03 41.82
CA ASP A 22 -46.15 11.20 40.61
C ASP A 22 -45.06 10.12 40.83
N PRO A 23 -45.38 8.82 40.67
CA PRO A 23 -44.43 7.73 40.83
C PRO A 23 -43.18 7.82 39.93
N ALA A 24 -43.31 8.32 38.70
CA ALA A 24 -42.19 8.47 37.77
C ALA A 24 -41.24 9.60 38.21
N LEU A 25 -41.81 10.72 38.64
CA LEU A 25 -41.06 11.85 39.21
C LEU A 25 -40.32 11.44 40.48
N ARG A 26 -41.01 10.73 41.38
CA ARG A 26 -40.40 10.21 42.60
C ARG A 26 -39.23 9.27 42.29
N ALA A 27 -39.39 8.38 41.32
CA ALA A 27 -38.35 7.43 40.94
C ALA A 27 -37.12 8.12 40.33
N ALA A 28 -37.32 9.06 39.40
CA ALA A 28 -36.22 9.78 38.75
C ALA A 28 -35.43 10.66 39.76
N MET A 29 -36.12 11.38 40.65
CA MET A 29 -35.47 12.19 41.70
C MET A 29 -34.78 11.33 42.77
N ALA A 30 -35.32 10.15 43.09
CA ALA A 30 -34.65 9.22 44.00
C ALA A 30 -33.37 8.61 43.38
N PHE A 31 -33.36 8.44 42.06
CA PHE A 31 -32.21 7.92 41.32
C PHE A 31 -31.06 8.93 41.20
N SER A 32 -31.35 10.19 40.89
CA SER A 32 -30.33 11.19 40.56
C SER A 32 -30.49 12.47 41.37
N ASP A 33 -29.43 12.81 42.10
CA ASP A 33 -29.35 14.07 42.84
C ASP A 33 -29.30 15.26 41.87
N PHE A 34 -28.64 15.09 40.70
CA PHE A 34 -28.67 16.06 39.62
C PHE A 34 -30.10 16.37 39.12
N ILE A 35 -30.95 15.36 38.91
CA ILE A 35 -32.36 15.58 38.53
C ILE A 35 -33.09 16.32 39.66
N SER A 36 -32.93 15.84 40.90
CA SER A 36 -33.59 16.41 42.07
C SER A 36 -33.27 17.90 42.26
N GLU A 37 -31.99 18.26 42.20
CA GLU A 37 -31.53 19.64 42.35
C GLU A 37 -32.04 20.55 41.23
N ASN A 38 -32.00 20.10 39.97
CA ASN A 38 -32.44 20.93 38.85
C ASN A 38 -33.95 21.13 38.82
N LEU A 39 -34.77 20.11 39.12
CA LEU A 39 -36.22 20.27 39.20
C LEU A 39 -36.66 21.09 40.41
N THR A 40 -35.91 21.04 41.51
CA THR A 40 -36.14 21.92 42.67
C THR A 40 -35.78 23.38 42.34
N ARG A 41 -34.70 23.59 41.58
CA ARG A 41 -34.23 24.93 41.19
C ARG A 41 -35.09 25.57 40.09
N TYR A 42 -35.64 24.76 39.18
CA TYR A 42 -36.47 25.19 38.05
C TYR A 42 -37.82 24.42 38.05
N PRO A 43 -38.79 24.84 38.88
CA PRO A 43 -40.09 24.16 39.01
C PRO A 43 -40.89 24.09 37.69
N GLU A 44 -40.65 25.02 36.76
CA GLU A 44 -41.23 25.03 35.43
C GLU A 44 -40.84 23.78 34.62
N TRP A 45 -39.59 23.31 34.71
CA TRP A 45 -39.13 22.09 34.02
C TRP A 45 -39.84 20.85 34.54
N GLN A 46 -40.15 20.82 35.85
CA GLN A 46 -40.95 19.75 36.44
C GLN A 46 -42.36 19.72 35.86
N GLN A 47 -43.01 20.88 35.72
CA GLN A 47 -44.35 20.97 35.13
C GLN A 47 -44.35 20.54 33.66
N GLU A 48 -43.33 20.93 32.90
CA GLU A 48 -43.17 20.51 31.50
C GLU A 48 -43.01 19.00 31.37
N LEU A 49 -42.16 18.37 32.18
CA LEU A 49 -41.96 16.91 32.16
C LEU A 49 -43.24 16.14 32.53
N GLN A 50 -44.07 16.69 33.41
CA GLN A 50 -45.36 16.10 33.79
C GLN A 50 -46.42 16.28 32.69
N GLN A 51 -46.43 17.43 31.99
CA GLN A 51 -47.37 17.70 30.90
C GLN A 51 -47.01 16.93 29.63
N LYS A 52 -45.72 16.85 29.31
CA LYS A 52 -45.18 16.17 28.12
C LYS A 52 -43.90 15.43 28.49
N ALA A 53 -44.01 14.12 28.59
CA ALA A 53 -42.86 13.25 28.78
C ALA A 53 -41.84 13.42 27.65
N PRO A 54 -40.53 13.43 27.95
CA PRO A 54 -39.50 13.57 26.94
C PRO A 54 -39.44 12.33 26.04
N GLU A 55 -39.17 12.57 24.75
CA GLU A 55 -39.12 11.52 23.73
C GLU A 55 -37.69 11.28 23.20
N PRO A 56 -37.34 10.05 22.78
CA PRO A 56 -35.99 9.76 22.30
C PRO A 56 -35.54 10.53 21.06
N GLU A 57 -36.48 11.10 20.29
CA GLU A 57 -36.20 11.84 19.04
C GLU A 57 -36.09 13.36 19.21
N GLU A 58 -36.19 13.88 20.45
CA GLU A 58 -36.16 15.33 20.72
C GLU A 58 -34.90 16.04 20.20
N TRP A 59 -33.78 15.32 20.05
CA TRP A 59 -32.53 15.85 19.50
C TRP A 59 -32.70 16.48 18.11
N ARG A 60 -33.73 16.10 17.34
CA ARG A 60 -34.05 16.72 16.05
C ARG A 60 -34.50 18.18 16.18
N HIS A 61 -34.97 18.58 17.35
CA HIS A 61 -35.50 19.92 17.63
C HIS A 61 -34.54 20.79 18.44
N TYR A 62 -33.41 20.26 18.90
CA TYR A 62 -32.49 21.01 19.78
C TYR A 62 -31.96 22.29 19.14
N ALA A 63 -31.65 22.27 17.84
CA ALA A 63 -31.18 23.45 17.13
C ALA A 63 -32.26 24.55 17.05
N ASP A 64 -33.50 24.18 16.75
CA ASP A 64 -34.63 25.11 16.67
C ASP A 64 -34.95 25.71 18.03
N TRP A 65 -35.05 24.87 19.07
CA TRP A 65 -35.30 25.32 20.44
C TRP A 65 -34.19 26.24 20.95
N LEU A 66 -32.92 25.90 20.70
CA LEU A 66 -31.81 26.77 21.09
C LEU A 66 -31.84 28.09 20.32
N ALA A 67 -32.19 28.09 19.04
CA ALA A 67 -32.29 29.29 18.24
C ALA A 67 -33.39 30.24 18.75
N GLU A 68 -34.53 29.70 19.21
CA GLU A 68 -35.60 30.47 19.84
C GLU A 68 -35.12 31.15 21.13
N GLU A 69 -34.46 30.41 22.03
CA GLU A 69 -33.89 30.95 23.27
C GLU A 69 -32.79 31.99 22.99
N MET A 70 -32.00 31.79 21.93
CA MET A 70 -30.91 32.69 21.55
C MET A 70 -31.37 33.95 20.79
N ALA A 71 -32.64 34.05 20.39
CA ALA A 71 -33.13 35.14 19.56
C ALA A 71 -32.95 36.54 20.20
N GLN A 72 -32.93 36.63 21.53
CA GLN A 72 -32.77 37.86 22.29
C GLN A 72 -31.35 38.05 22.86
N VAL A 73 -30.38 37.20 22.50
CA VAL A 73 -29.01 37.27 23.02
C VAL A 73 -28.24 38.43 22.38
N ALA A 74 -28.05 39.49 23.16
CA ALA A 74 -27.40 40.73 22.70
C ALA A 74 -25.89 40.79 22.96
N ASP A 75 -25.38 40.05 23.95
CA ASP A 75 -23.97 40.08 24.37
C ASP A 75 -23.43 38.69 24.77
N GLU A 76 -22.11 38.63 24.99
CA GLU A 76 -21.40 37.38 25.31
C GLU A 76 -21.82 36.81 26.68
N ALA A 77 -22.24 37.64 27.64
CA ALA A 77 -22.68 37.16 28.95
C ALA A 77 -24.04 36.49 28.86
N ALA A 78 -24.97 37.07 28.08
CA ALA A 78 -26.25 36.44 27.76
C ALA A 78 -26.05 35.13 26.99
N LEU A 79 -25.13 35.09 26.02
CA LEU A 79 -24.79 33.86 25.31
C LEU A 79 -24.32 32.76 26.28
N MET A 80 -23.39 33.11 27.17
CA MET A 80 -22.87 32.16 28.16
C MET A 80 -23.98 31.60 29.04
N ARG A 81 -24.93 32.44 29.49
CA ARG A 81 -26.07 32.03 30.30
C ARG A 81 -26.99 31.07 29.55
N GLU A 82 -27.44 31.43 28.34
CA GLU A 82 -28.42 30.61 27.60
C GLU A 82 -27.86 29.23 27.24
N LEU A 83 -26.60 29.15 26.79
CA LEU A 83 -25.98 27.86 26.47
C LEU A 83 -25.90 26.93 27.70
N ARG A 84 -25.66 27.49 28.89
CA ARG A 84 -25.57 26.73 30.16
C ARG A 84 -26.94 26.25 30.61
N LEU A 85 -27.94 27.12 30.56
CA LEU A 85 -29.32 26.78 30.90
C LEU A 85 -29.88 25.72 29.95
N PHE A 86 -29.66 25.89 28.65
CA PHE A 86 -30.10 24.93 27.65
C PHE A 86 -29.44 23.56 27.82
N ARG A 87 -28.10 23.51 27.97
CA ARG A 87 -27.36 22.26 28.25
C ARG A 87 -27.92 21.55 29.47
N ARG A 88 -28.11 22.29 30.56
CA ARG A 88 -28.62 21.77 31.83
C ARG A 88 -30.04 21.24 31.68
N HIS A 89 -30.94 21.99 31.06
CA HIS A 89 -32.31 21.57 30.82
C HIS A 89 -32.36 20.27 30.01
N MET A 90 -31.66 20.22 28.88
CA MET A 90 -31.64 19.03 28.02
C MET A 90 -30.99 17.83 28.72
N LEU A 91 -29.93 18.01 29.51
CA LEU A 91 -29.36 16.93 30.30
C LEU A 91 -30.30 16.41 31.40
N THR A 92 -31.11 17.27 32.02
CA THR A 92 -32.15 16.83 32.97
C THR A 92 -33.18 15.93 32.27
N ARG A 93 -33.61 16.30 31.05
CA ARG A 93 -34.52 15.49 30.22
C ARG A 93 -33.88 14.15 29.80
N ILE A 94 -32.61 14.18 29.42
CA ILE A 94 -31.85 12.98 29.04
C ILE A 94 -31.67 12.03 30.23
N ALA A 95 -31.26 12.56 31.39
CA ALA A 95 -31.09 11.78 32.62
C ALA A 95 -32.42 11.15 33.06
N TRP A 96 -33.51 11.90 32.96
CA TRP A 96 -34.87 11.41 33.23
C TRP A 96 -35.22 10.20 32.36
N MET A 97 -35.03 10.30 31.04
CA MET A 97 -35.30 9.19 30.12
C MET A 97 -34.43 7.97 30.41
N GLN A 98 -33.16 8.19 30.78
CA GLN A 98 -32.23 7.12 31.11
C GLN A 98 -32.63 6.38 32.39
N ALA A 99 -32.93 7.13 33.46
CA ALA A 99 -33.33 6.58 34.76
C ALA A 99 -34.59 5.73 34.65
N LEU A 100 -35.56 6.19 33.87
CA LEU A 100 -36.85 5.51 33.69
C LEU A 100 -36.88 4.51 32.52
N SER A 101 -35.74 4.26 31.87
CA SER A 101 -35.64 3.37 30.70
C SER A 101 -36.57 3.75 29.52
N LEU A 102 -36.84 5.04 29.33
CA LEU A 102 -37.67 5.57 28.24
C LEU A 102 -36.90 5.74 26.92
N SER A 103 -35.57 5.76 26.99
CA SER A 103 -34.68 5.86 25.83
C SER A 103 -33.72 4.67 25.80
N SER A 104 -33.47 4.14 24.60
CA SER A 104 -32.38 3.18 24.41
C SER A 104 -31.02 3.87 24.62
N THR A 105 -30.00 3.10 24.99
CA THR A 105 -28.64 3.64 25.15
C THR A 105 -28.17 4.35 23.88
N GLN A 106 -28.46 3.79 22.69
CA GLN A 106 -28.08 4.38 21.41
C GLN A 106 -28.73 5.74 21.19
N ALA A 107 -30.05 5.85 21.46
CA ALA A 107 -30.76 7.10 21.33
C ALA A 107 -30.24 8.15 22.32
N THR A 108 -29.88 7.75 23.55
CA THR A 108 -29.29 8.68 24.50
C THR A 108 -27.88 9.14 24.10
N LEU A 109 -27.02 8.23 23.63
CA LEU A 109 -25.69 8.61 23.11
C LEU A 109 -25.81 9.63 21.98
N ARG A 110 -26.80 9.44 21.09
CA ARG A 110 -27.11 10.38 20.01
C ARG A 110 -27.57 11.73 20.55
N GLN A 111 -28.52 11.76 21.50
CA GLN A 111 -29.00 13.00 22.10
C GLN A 111 -27.86 13.80 22.75
N LEU A 112 -27.01 13.13 23.53
CA LEU A 112 -25.86 13.75 24.19
C LEU A 112 -24.88 14.37 23.17
N SER A 113 -24.58 13.64 22.10
CA SER A 113 -23.70 14.13 21.03
C SER A 113 -24.30 15.29 20.25
N VAL A 114 -25.58 15.20 19.88
CA VAL A 114 -26.26 16.27 19.12
C VAL A 114 -26.41 17.51 19.99
N LEU A 115 -26.69 17.37 21.29
CA LEU A 115 -26.73 18.49 22.22
C LEU A 115 -25.39 19.23 22.25
N ALA A 116 -24.29 18.50 22.41
CA ALA A 116 -22.95 19.07 22.42
C ALA A 116 -22.63 19.79 21.09
N GLU A 117 -22.88 19.13 19.95
CA GLU A 117 -22.67 19.72 18.64
C GLU A 117 -23.51 20.99 18.43
N THR A 118 -24.80 20.95 18.80
CA THR A 118 -25.72 22.09 18.69
C THR A 118 -25.18 23.31 19.45
N LEU A 119 -24.74 23.09 20.69
CA LEU A 119 -24.19 24.14 21.55
C LEU A 119 -22.86 24.69 21.04
N ILE A 120 -21.96 23.82 20.54
CA ILE A 120 -20.66 24.22 19.95
C ILE A 120 -20.89 25.08 18.71
N VAL A 121 -21.78 24.64 17.81
CA VAL A 121 -22.07 25.32 16.54
C VAL A 121 -22.75 26.66 16.80
N ALA A 122 -23.76 26.72 17.67
CA ALA A 122 -24.43 27.97 18.01
C ALA A 122 -23.47 28.98 18.66
N ALA A 123 -22.58 28.53 19.55
CA ALA A 123 -21.54 29.37 20.15
C ALA A 123 -20.55 29.89 19.10
N ARG A 124 -20.07 29.01 18.21
CA ARG A 124 -19.17 29.37 17.10
C ARG A 124 -19.80 30.44 16.21
N ASP A 125 -21.02 30.23 15.77
CA ASP A 125 -21.68 31.09 14.79
C ASP A 125 -21.99 32.47 15.37
N TRP A 126 -22.44 32.53 16.63
CA TRP A 126 -22.66 33.80 17.32
C TRP A 126 -21.34 34.57 17.51
N LEU A 127 -20.29 33.88 17.98
CA LEU A 127 -18.98 34.51 18.21
C LEU A 127 -18.29 34.92 16.92
N TRP A 128 -18.46 34.15 15.85
CA TRP A 128 -17.98 34.51 14.52
C TRP A 128 -18.55 35.86 14.08
N GLN A 129 -19.87 36.04 14.18
CA GLN A 129 -20.52 37.29 13.84
C GLN A 129 -20.07 38.45 14.75
N ALA A 130 -19.94 38.19 16.06
CA ALA A 130 -19.46 39.19 17.01
C ALA A 130 -18.02 39.63 16.72
N CYS A 131 -17.11 38.68 16.48
CA CYS A 131 -15.73 38.94 16.10
C CYS A 131 -15.62 39.67 14.76
N CYS A 132 -16.43 39.31 13.75
CA CYS A 132 -16.43 40.03 12.47
C CYS A 132 -16.83 41.50 12.64
N ARG A 133 -17.84 41.80 13.47
CA ARG A 133 -18.25 43.19 13.78
C ARG A 133 -17.16 43.98 14.50
N GLU A 134 -16.39 43.33 15.36
CA GLU A 134 -15.37 43.96 16.20
C GLU A 134 -14.01 44.12 15.49
N LEU A 135 -13.58 43.09 14.77
CA LEU A 135 -12.22 42.91 14.27
C LEU A 135 -12.12 42.94 12.74
N GLY A 136 -13.25 42.99 12.03
CA GLY A 136 -13.34 42.78 10.58
C GLY A 136 -13.50 41.31 10.21
N THR A 137 -13.97 41.05 9.00
CA THR A 137 -14.17 39.69 8.46
C THR A 137 -12.86 39.17 7.87
N PRO A 138 -12.33 38.01 8.31
CA PRO A 138 -11.12 37.43 7.74
C PRO A 138 -11.42 36.88 6.34
N VAL A 139 -10.60 37.27 5.37
CA VAL A 139 -10.74 36.85 3.96
C VAL A 139 -9.42 36.29 3.43
N ASN A 140 -9.48 35.50 2.36
CA ASN A 140 -8.29 35.09 1.60
C ASN A 140 -7.83 36.20 0.64
N ALA A 141 -6.82 35.91 -0.17
CA ALA A 141 -6.28 36.85 -1.16
C ALA A 141 -7.31 37.30 -2.21
N GLN A 142 -8.35 36.49 -2.45
CA GLN A 142 -9.44 36.75 -3.39
C GLN A 142 -10.61 37.51 -2.75
N GLY A 143 -10.53 37.81 -1.45
CA GLY A 143 -11.59 38.49 -0.71
C GLY A 143 -12.73 37.58 -0.26
N GLU A 144 -12.58 36.26 -0.35
CA GLU A 144 -13.57 35.29 0.10
C GLU A 144 -13.47 35.06 1.62
N PRO A 145 -14.60 35.15 2.38
CA PRO A 145 -14.61 34.91 3.82
C PRO A 145 -14.14 33.50 4.21
N GLN A 146 -13.29 33.43 5.24
CA GLN A 146 -12.70 32.18 5.74
C GLN A 146 -13.41 31.70 7.00
N PRO A 147 -14.09 30.54 7.05
CA PRO A 147 -14.79 30.09 8.26
C PRO A 147 -13.85 29.48 9.31
N LEU A 148 -14.29 29.47 10.58
CA LEU A 148 -13.70 28.61 11.61
C LEU A 148 -14.31 27.21 11.52
N LEU A 149 -13.49 26.20 11.28
CA LEU A 149 -13.89 24.80 11.27
C LEU A 149 -13.46 24.13 12.57
N ILE A 150 -14.31 23.23 13.06
CA ILE A 150 -14.14 22.55 14.35
C ILE A 150 -14.29 21.05 14.11
N LEU A 151 -13.22 20.30 14.39
CA LEU A 151 -13.28 18.85 14.47
C LEU A 151 -13.58 18.45 15.91
N GLY A 152 -14.70 17.77 16.11
CA GLY A 152 -14.96 17.03 17.35
C GLY A 152 -14.25 15.68 17.29
N MET A 153 -13.53 15.36 18.35
CA MET A 153 -12.68 14.17 18.45
C MET A 153 -13.33 13.11 19.36
N GLY A 154 -12.75 11.91 19.37
CA GLY A 154 -13.14 10.84 20.29
C GLY A 154 -14.64 10.52 20.27
N LYS A 155 -15.27 10.52 21.45
CA LYS A 155 -16.70 10.20 21.61
C LYS A 155 -17.62 11.23 20.96
N LEU A 156 -17.24 12.52 20.96
CA LEU A 156 -18.01 13.57 20.30
C LEU A 156 -18.05 13.36 18.78
N GLY A 157 -16.88 13.13 18.19
CA GLY A 157 -16.76 12.91 16.76
C GLY A 157 -17.41 11.60 16.29
N GLY A 158 -17.36 10.56 17.14
CA GLY A 158 -18.10 9.31 16.94
C GLY A 158 -19.61 9.41 17.09
N GLY A 159 -20.17 10.54 17.53
CA GLY A 159 -21.61 10.67 17.79
C GLY A 159 -22.09 9.81 18.96
N GLU A 160 -21.20 9.57 19.93
CA GLU A 160 -21.39 8.66 21.04
C GLU A 160 -20.89 9.23 22.36
N LEU A 161 -21.21 10.50 22.65
CA LEU A 161 -20.80 11.21 23.87
C LEU A 161 -21.42 10.59 25.12
N ASN A 162 -20.67 10.52 26.22
CA ASN A 162 -21.19 10.13 27.53
C ASN A 162 -21.79 11.33 28.27
N PHE A 163 -22.55 11.06 29.34
CA PHE A 163 -23.37 12.07 30.02
C PHE A 163 -22.55 13.26 30.55
N SER A 164 -21.45 12.97 31.27
CA SER A 164 -20.52 13.98 31.77
C SER A 164 -19.15 13.74 31.14
N SER A 165 -18.83 14.51 30.09
CA SER A 165 -17.62 14.34 29.29
C SER A 165 -16.99 15.67 28.92
N ASP A 166 -15.68 15.62 28.71
CA ASP A 166 -14.95 16.70 28.05
C ASP A 166 -15.24 16.63 26.54
N ILE A 167 -15.20 17.77 25.88
CA ILE A 167 -15.26 17.86 24.42
C ILE A 167 -13.85 18.10 23.87
N ASP A 168 -13.29 17.07 23.26
CA ASP A 168 -12.00 17.12 22.60
C ASP A 168 -12.15 17.80 21.23
N LEU A 169 -11.53 18.96 21.02
CA LEU A 169 -11.70 19.76 19.80
C LEU A 169 -10.36 20.08 19.10
N ILE A 170 -10.39 20.17 17.77
CA ILE A 170 -9.32 20.76 16.95
C ILE A 170 -9.93 21.89 16.12
N PHE A 171 -9.31 23.06 16.17
CA PHE A 171 -9.73 24.24 15.41
C PHE A 171 -8.84 24.46 14.20
N THR A 172 -9.45 24.75 13.05
CA THR A 172 -8.72 25.05 11.81
C THR A 172 -9.48 26.03 10.92
N TRP A 173 -8.79 26.66 9.98
CA TRP A 173 -9.38 27.48 8.92
C TRP A 173 -8.70 27.19 7.58
N PRO A 174 -9.33 27.53 6.43
CA PRO A 174 -8.79 27.12 5.14
C PRO A 174 -7.53 27.90 4.74
N GLU A 175 -7.67 29.18 4.40
CA GLU A 175 -6.60 29.96 3.79
C GLU A 175 -6.10 31.12 4.64
N ASN A 176 -4.81 31.40 4.52
CA ASN A 176 -4.19 32.59 5.11
C ASN A 176 -4.66 33.88 4.41
N GLY A 177 -4.58 34.99 5.12
CA GLY A 177 -5.05 36.28 4.63
C GLY A 177 -5.22 37.25 5.79
N VAL A 178 -6.05 38.26 5.58
CA VAL A 178 -6.23 39.36 6.53
C VAL A 178 -7.70 39.77 6.69
N THR A 179 -8.03 40.42 7.80
CA THR A 179 -9.39 40.93 8.04
C THR A 179 -9.70 42.21 7.25
N GLN A 180 -10.93 42.30 6.73
CA GLN A 180 -11.47 43.47 6.05
C GLN A 180 -12.69 44.04 6.79
N GLY A 181 -12.89 45.37 6.70
CA GLY A 181 -14.04 46.06 7.32
C GLY A 181 -13.92 46.32 8.83
N GLY A 182 -12.81 45.93 9.46
CA GLY A 182 -12.50 46.24 10.86
C GLY A 182 -11.79 47.59 11.04
N ARG A 183 -11.58 48.02 12.30
CA ARG A 183 -10.81 49.26 12.60
C ARG A 183 -9.36 49.21 12.13
N ARG A 184 -8.78 48.00 12.06
CA ARG A 184 -7.43 47.72 11.55
C ARG A 184 -7.42 46.35 10.89
N GLU A 185 -6.52 46.18 9.93
CA GLU A 185 -6.22 44.90 9.32
C GLU A 185 -5.52 43.99 10.35
N LEU A 186 -5.99 42.76 10.48
CA LEU A 186 -5.40 41.71 11.33
C LEU A 186 -5.13 40.48 10.48
N ASP A 187 -4.02 39.81 10.78
CA ASP A 187 -3.73 38.50 10.20
C ASP A 187 -4.81 37.47 10.62
N ASN A 188 -5.22 36.61 9.68
CA ASN A 188 -6.25 35.59 9.92
C ASN A 188 -5.90 34.69 11.11
N ALA A 189 -4.63 34.29 11.30
CA ALA A 189 -4.23 33.47 12.43
C ALA A 189 -4.48 34.18 13.78
N GLN A 190 -4.28 35.51 13.84
CA GLN A 190 -4.59 36.30 15.03
C GLN A 190 -6.10 36.41 15.26
N PHE A 191 -6.89 36.59 14.20
CA PHE A 191 -8.35 36.60 14.29
C PHE A 191 -8.88 35.28 14.84
N PHE A 192 -8.49 34.15 14.24
CA PHE A 192 -8.96 32.83 14.64
C PHE A 192 -8.47 32.40 16.01
N THR A 193 -7.25 32.79 16.41
CA THR A 193 -6.76 32.54 17.77
C THR A 193 -7.65 33.24 18.80
N ARG A 194 -8.05 34.49 18.57
CA ARG A 194 -8.95 35.23 19.48
C ARG A 194 -10.35 34.64 19.49
N LEU A 195 -10.89 34.29 18.33
CA LEU A 195 -12.19 33.62 18.21
C LEU A 195 -12.19 32.28 18.97
N GLY A 196 -11.15 31.45 18.77
CA GLY A 196 -10.99 30.18 19.46
C GLY A 196 -10.89 30.32 20.98
N GLN A 197 -10.13 31.31 21.47
CA GLN A 197 -10.05 31.62 22.91
C GLN A 197 -11.41 32.02 23.50
N ARG A 198 -12.18 32.87 22.79
CA ARG A 198 -13.54 33.25 23.22
C ARG A 198 -14.49 32.06 23.19
N LEU A 199 -14.38 31.18 22.19
CA LEU A 199 -15.21 29.99 22.07
C LEU A 199 -14.97 29.03 23.24
N ILE A 200 -13.71 28.75 23.56
CA ILE A 200 -13.33 27.94 24.73
C ILE A 200 -13.88 28.55 26.01
N LYS A 201 -13.71 29.86 26.20
CA LYS A 201 -14.24 30.58 27.35
C LYS A 201 -15.76 30.45 27.48
N VAL A 202 -16.49 30.65 26.38
CA VAL A 202 -17.96 30.56 26.38
C VAL A 202 -18.44 29.16 26.76
N LEU A 203 -17.77 28.11 26.28
CA LEU A 203 -18.15 26.72 26.54
C LEU A 203 -17.71 26.22 27.94
N ASP A 204 -16.47 26.52 28.35
CA ASP A 204 -15.82 25.89 29.51
C ASP A 204 -15.96 26.70 30.80
N GLN A 205 -15.84 28.04 30.73
CA GLN A 205 -15.65 28.86 31.92
C GLN A 205 -16.78 28.65 32.97
N PRO A 206 -16.46 28.27 34.21
CA PRO A 206 -17.48 28.19 35.26
C PRO A 206 -18.06 29.58 35.60
N THR A 207 -19.38 29.66 35.68
CA THR A 207 -20.17 30.85 36.07
C THR A 207 -21.21 30.46 37.12
N ILE A 208 -22.05 31.41 37.56
CA ILE A 208 -23.18 31.14 38.46
C ILE A 208 -24.20 30.13 37.87
N ASP A 209 -24.23 30.02 36.54
CA ASP A 209 -25.09 29.10 35.80
C ASP A 209 -24.39 27.76 35.49
N GLY A 210 -23.14 27.61 35.94
CA GLY A 210 -22.28 26.46 35.67
C GLY A 210 -21.41 26.65 34.43
N PHE A 211 -21.23 25.58 33.66
CA PHE A 211 -20.46 25.53 32.40
C PHE A 211 -21.26 24.72 31.36
N VAL A 212 -20.88 24.84 30.08
CA VAL A 212 -21.52 24.07 28.99
C VAL A 212 -20.84 22.71 28.88
N TYR A 213 -19.55 22.70 28.50
CA TYR A 213 -18.67 21.53 28.49
C TYR A 213 -17.25 21.97 28.78
N ARG A 214 -16.50 21.11 29.46
CA ARG A 214 -15.05 21.25 29.59
C ARG A 214 -14.43 21.01 28.22
N VAL A 215 -13.56 21.91 27.77
CA VAL A 215 -12.98 21.84 26.43
C VAL A 215 -11.53 21.37 26.53
N ASP A 216 -11.21 20.28 25.83
CA ASP A 216 -9.84 19.77 25.75
C ASP A 216 -9.28 20.00 24.34
N MET A 217 -8.18 20.76 24.27
CA MET A 217 -7.50 21.09 23.02
C MET A 217 -6.19 20.31 22.84
N ARG A 218 -5.88 19.34 23.70
CA ARG A 218 -4.57 18.66 23.73
C ARG A 218 -4.30 17.76 22.54
N LEU A 219 -5.35 17.31 21.84
CA LEU A 219 -5.24 16.48 20.64
C LEU A 219 -4.89 17.27 19.37
N ARG A 220 -4.81 18.61 19.44
CA ARG A 220 -4.39 19.43 18.31
C ARG A 220 -2.91 19.21 17.94
N PRO A 221 -2.50 19.49 16.70
CA PRO A 221 -1.10 19.48 16.30
C PRO A 221 -0.17 20.19 17.28
N PHE A 222 0.97 19.56 17.58
CA PHE A 222 1.97 20.03 18.55
C PHE A 222 1.49 20.08 20.02
N GLY A 223 0.29 19.57 20.32
CA GLY A 223 -0.25 19.51 21.67
C GLY A 223 -0.36 20.88 22.36
N ASP A 224 -0.13 20.92 23.66
CA ASP A 224 -0.25 22.16 24.46
C ASP A 224 0.72 23.27 24.06
N SER A 225 1.86 22.92 23.48
CA SER A 225 2.88 23.87 23.02
C SER A 225 2.58 24.44 21.62
N GLY A 226 1.59 23.90 20.92
CA GLY A 226 1.19 24.31 19.58
C GLY A 226 0.28 25.53 19.53
N PRO A 227 0.16 26.17 18.35
CA PRO A 227 -0.87 27.17 18.10
C PRO A 227 -2.26 26.60 18.37
N LEU A 228 -3.18 27.45 18.83
CA LEU A 228 -4.54 27.03 19.18
C LEU A 228 -5.35 26.62 17.94
N VAL A 229 -5.10 27.29 16.83
CA VAL A 229 -5.78 27.11 15.55
C VAL A 229 -4.72 27.05 14.45
N LEU A 230 -4.87 26.16 13.47
CA LEU A 230 -3.96 26.05 12.31
C LEU A 230 -4.70 26.29 10.99
N SER A 231 -4.00 26.83 9.99
CA SER A 231 -4.50 26.81 8.60
C SER A 231 -4.49 25.39 8.05
N PHE A 232 -5.22 25.13 6.96
CA PHE A 232 -5.20 23.85 6.26
C PHE A 232 -3.79 23.45 5.83
N ALA A 233 -3.03 24.37 5.24
CA ALA A 233 -1.65 24.12 4.85
C ALA A 233 -0.78 23.66 6.04
N ALA A 234 -0.85 24.36 7.18
CA ALA A 234 -0.06 23.99 8.35
C ALA A 234 -0.53 22.67 9.00
N LEU A 235 -1.83 22.36 8.90
CA LEU A 235 -2.42 21.12 9.36
C LEU A 235 -1.97 19.93 8.49
N GLU A 236 -1.95 20.13 7.17
CA GLU A 236 -1.50 19.15 6.18
C GLU A 236 -0.02 18.82 6.39
N ASP A 237 0.84 19.85 6.43
CA ASP A 237 2.29 19.69 6.64
C ASP A 237 2.58 18.89 7.91
N TYR A 238 1.87 19.20 9.01
CA TYR A 238 2.04 18.48 10.26
C TYR A 238 1.73 17.00 10.16
N TYR A 239 0.56 16.64 9.61
CA TYR A 239 0.13 15.25 9.54
C TYR A 239 0.90 14.45 8.50
N GLN A 240 1.38 15.08 7.41
CA GLN A 240 2.23 14.43 6.43
C GLN A 240 3.64 14.17 6.96
N GLU A 241 4.28 15.15 7.61
CA GLU A 241 5.68 15.05 8.02
C GLU A 241 5.89 14.43 9.40
N GLN A 242 5.01 14.74 10.37
CA GLN A 242 5.23 14.45 11.80
C GLN A 242 4.17 13.53 12.41
N GLY A 243 3.09 13.25 11.68
CA GLY A 243 1.92 12.55 12.20
C GLY A 243 2.21 11.10 12.64
N ARG A 244 1.96 10.83 13.91
CA ARG A 244 2.23 9.56 14.60
C ARG A 244 1.03 8.61 14.54
N ASP A 245 1.25 7.33 14.79
CA ASP A 245 0.18 6.32 14.68
C ASP A 245 -0.91 6.44 15.74
N TRP A 246 -0.57 6.91 16.94
CA TRP A 246 -1.59 7.21 17.95
C TRP A 246 -2.46 8.41 17.55
N GLU A 247 -1.94 9.35 16.76
CA GLU A 247 -2.72 10.46 16.20
C GLU A 247 -3.66 9.96 15.12
N ARG A 248 -3.23 9.00 14.30
CA ARG A 248 -4.13 8.30 13.36
C ARG A 248 -5.27 7.61 14.10
N TYR A 249 -4.96 6.92 15.19
CA TYR A 249 -5.98 6.31 16.06
C TYR A 249 -7.00 7.33 16.58
N ALA A 250 -6.55 8.51 17.02
CA ALA A 250 -7.45 9.57 17.45
C ALA A 250 -8.29 10.14 16.28
N MET A 251 -7.66 10.35 15.12
CA MET A 251 -8.27 10.96 13.93
C MET A 251 -9.30 10.06 13.24
N VAL A 252 -9.33 8.75 13.50
CA VAL A 252 -10.45 7.85 13.08
C VAL A 252 -11.81 8.38 13.55
N LYS A 253 -11.85 9.05 14.70
CA LYS A 253 -13.06 9.62 15.27
C LYS A 253 -13.29 11.09 14.89
N ALA A 254 -12.37 11.74 14.17
CA ALA A 254 -12.51 13.15 13.82
C ALA A 254 -13.75 13.37 12.94
N ARG A 255 -14.60 14.31 13.35
CA ARG A 255 -15.80 14.72 12.60
C ARG A 255 -15.97 16.22 12.66
N LEU A 256 -16.31 16.83 11.53
CA LEU A 256 -16.67 18.25 11.48
C LEU A 256 -17.99 18.51 12.22
N MET A 257 -18.00 19.59 13.00
CA MET A 257 -19.18 20.06 13.73
C MET A 257 -19.95 21.09 12.88
N GLY A 258 -21.27 20.87 12.69
CA GLY A 258 -22.16 21.85 12.05
C GLY A 258 -22.35 21.75 10.54
N GLY A 259 -22.12 20.57 9.94
CA GLY A 259 -22.39 20.27 8.52
C GLY A 259 -21.13 20.00 7.70
N ALA A 260 -21.25 19.15 6.67
CA ALA A 260 -20.11 18.67 5.84
C ALA A 260 -20.24 19.04 4.35
N ASP A 261 -21.29 19.78 3.97
CA ASP A 261 -21.66 19.95 2.56
C ASP A 261 -20.97 21.14 1.87
N ASP A 262 -20.32 22.03 2.63
CA ASP A 262 -19.57 23.15 2.04
C ASP A 262 -18.21 22.71 1.47
N ARG A 263 -17.65 23.52 0.57
CA ARG A 263 -16.39 23.20 -0.13
C ARG A 263 -15.20 23.00 0.81
N TRP A 264 -15.13 23.78 1.90
CA TRP A 264 -14.00 23.74 2.82
C TRP A 264 -14.05 22.50 3.70
N SER A 265 -15.26 22.10 4.09
CA SER A 265 -15.51 20.84 4.79
C SER A 265 -15.06 19.64 3.96
N GLN A 266 -15.40 19.61 2.67
CA GLN A 266 -14.99 18.54 1.76
C GLN A 266 -13.47 18.51 1.53
N GLU A 267 -12.85 19.68 1.39
CA GLU A 267 -11.40 19.81 1.24
C GLU A 267 -10.65 19.26 2.47
N LEU A 268 -11.08 19.65 3.69
CA LEU A 268 -10.48 19.14 4.92
C LEU A 268 -10.63 17.61 5.06
N GLU A 269 -11.80 17.06 4.74
CA GLU A 269 -12.01 15.62 4.79
C GLU A 269 -11.11 14.89 3.78
N GLN A 270 -10.96 15.42 2.56
CA GLN A 270 -10.10 14.84 1.53
C GLN A 270 -8.62 14.91 1.93
N MET A 271 -8.20 16.00 2.57
CA MET A 271 -6.84 16.20 3.08
C MET A 271 -6.49 15.22 4.20
N LEU A 272 -7.38 15.02 5.18
CA LEU A 272 -7.11 14.18 6.35
C LEU A 272 -7.24 12.68 6.05
N ARG A 273 -8.02 12.31 5.04
CA ARG A 273 -8.33 10.90 4.75
C ARG A 273 -7.09 10.03 4.45
N PRO A 274 -6.12 10.45 3.61
CA PRO A 274 -4.89 9.67 3.38
C PRO A 274 -4.04 9.48 4.64
N PHE A 275 -4.06 10.46 5.55
CA PHE A 275 -3.34 10.37 6.83
C PHE A 275 -3.94 9.30 7.75
N VAL A 276 -5.28 9.29 7.90
CA VAL A 276 -6.01 8.37 8.78
C VAL A 276 -6.04 6.95 8.20
N TYR A 277 -6.40 6.80 6.93
CA TYR A 277 -6.67 5.51 6.29
C TYR A 277 -5.63 5.20 5.22
N ARG A 278 -4.48 4.65 5.64
CA ARG A 278 -3.40 4.27 4.74
C ARG A 278 -3.84 3.16 3.77
N ARG A 279 -3.58 3.34 2.47
CA ARG A 279 -3.88 2.33 1.44
C ARG A 279 -2.96 1.11 1.53
N TYR A 280 -1.71 1.34 1.94
CA TYR A 280 -0.71 0.31 2.17
C TYR A 280 -0.44 0.23 3.67
N ILE A 281 -0.68 -0.95 4.23
CA ILE A 281 -0.36 -1.29 5.60
C ILE A 281 0.86 -2.18 5.52
N ASP A 282 2.01 -1.61 5.85
CA ASP A 282 3.22 -2.37 6.14
C ASP A 282 3.15 -2.92 7.57
N PHE A 283 4.09 -3.80 7.90
CA PHE A 283 4.13 -4.41 9.23
C PHE A 283 4.46 -3.41 10.34
N SER A 284 5.14 -2.30 10.05
CA SER A 284 5.42 -1.27 11.05
C SER A 284 4.12 -0.69 11.63
N VAL A 285 3.06 -0.60 10.82
CA VAL A 285 1.72 -0.23 11.29
C VAL A 285 1.12 -1.30 12.20
N ILE A 286 1.20 -2.57 11.80
CA ILE A 286 0.71 -3.70 12.62
C ILE A 286 1.46 -3.78 13.95
N GLN A 287 2.78 -3.60 13.93
CA GLN A 287 3.61 -3.58 15.12
C GLN A 287 3.33 -2.34 15.99
N SER A 288 3.06 -1.18 15.39
CA SER A 288 2.61 0.01 16.12
C SER A 288 1.26 -0.23 16.83
N LEU A 289 0.33 -0.94 16.18
CA LEU A 289 -0.93 -1.38 16.80
C LEU A 289 -0.68 -2.40 17.92
N ARG A 290 0.23 -3.36 17.77
CA ARG A 290 0.64 -4.28 18.85
C ARG A 290 1.29 -3.55 20.03
N ASN A 291 2.11 -2.54 19.75
CA ASN A 291 2.74 -1.70 20.78
C ASN A 291 1.68 -0.90 21.54
N MET A 292 0.67 -0.36 20.85
CA MET A 292 -0.49 0.29 21.48
C MET A 292 -1.32 -0.70 22.31
N LYS A 293 -1.60 -1.91 21.79
CA LYS A 293 -2.27 -3.01 22.53
C LYS A 293 -1.51 -3.33 23.83
N SER A 294 -0.19 -3.51 23.72
CA SER A 294 0.69 -3.80 24.85
C SER A 294 0.76 -2.67 25.87
N MET A 295 0.71 -1.41 25.41
CA MET A 295 0.67 -0.24 26.28
C MET A 295 -0.63 -0.20 27.09
N ILE A 296 -1.78 -0.44 26.45
CA ILE A 296 -3.09 -0.54 27.11
C ILE A 296 -3.05 -1.67 28.15
N ALA A 297 -2.64 -2.88 27.76
CA ALA A 297 -2.58 -4.03 28.67
C ALA A 297 -1.64 -3.81 29.87
N ARG A 298 -0.49 -3.14 29.66
CA ARG A 298 0.44 -2.79 30.74
C ARG A 298 -0.12 -1.73 31.68
N GLU A 299 -0.83 -0.74 31.14
CA GLU A 299 -1.47 0.30 31.93
C GLU A 299 -2.56 -0.28 32.85
N VAL A 300 -3.38 -1.20 32.35
CA VAL A 300 -4.37 -1.94 33.14
C VAL A 300 -3.69 -2.67 34.31
N ARG A 301 -2.63 -3.46 34.03
CA ARG A 301 -1.87 -4.20 35.05
C ARG A 301 -1.21 -3.29 36.08
N ARG A 302 -0.56 -2.20 35.62
CA ARG A 302 0.18 -1.27 36.49
C ARG A 302 -0.74 -0.52 37.45
N ARG A 303 -1.89 -0.03 36.96
CA ARG A 303 -2.77 0.78 37.79
C ARG A 303 -3.61 -0.07 38.76
N GLY A 304 -3.82 -1.35 38.46
CA GLY A 304 -4.59 -2.27 39.33
C GLY A 304 -5.97 -1.73 39.67
N LEU A 305 -6.56 -0.91 38.79
CA LEU A 305 -7.82 -0.20 39.03
C LEU A 305 -8.93 -1.24 39.13
N LYS A 306 -9.38 -1.50 40.36
CA LYS A 306 -10.62 -2.23 40.60
C LYS A 306 -11.80 -1.32 40.26
N ASP A 307 -12.86 -1.92 39.74
CA ASP A 307 -14.15 -1.26 39.53
C ASP A 307 -14.15 -0.06 38.57
N ASN A 308 -13.16 0.06 37.68
CA ASN A 308 -13.15 1.10 36.64
C ASN A 308 -13.66 0.56 35.29
N ILE A 309 -14.82 1.04 34.84
CA ILE A 309 -15.51 0.51 33.64
C ILE A 309 -14.87 0.93 32.31
N LYS A 310 -14.01 1.95 32.32
CA LYS A 310 -13.35 2.46 31.11
C LYS A 310 -11.94 1.88 30.94
N LEU A 311 -11.15 1.90 32.02
CA LEU A 311 -9.74 1.53 32.04
C LEU A 311 -9.48 0.14 32.63
N GLY A 312 -10.49 -0.57 33.15
CA GLY A 312 -10.37 -1.96 33.57
C GLY A 312 -10.19 -2.91 32.37
N ALA A 313 -9.66 -4.11 32.64
CA ALA A 313 -9.60 -5.18 31.64
C ALA A 313 -11.00 -5.50 31.12
N GLY A 314 -11.20 -5.50 29.80
CA GLY A 314 -12.53 -5.65 29.19
C GLY A 314 -13.40 -4.40 29.19
N GLY A 315 -12.86 -3.25 29.58
CA GLY A 315 -13.60 -1.99 29.65
C GLY A 315 -13.88 -1.32 28.31
N ILE A 316 -14.49 -0.13 28.38
CA ILE A 316 -14.88 0.65 27.19
C ILE A 316 -13.68 0.94 26.28
N ARG A 317 -12.48 1.22 26.84
CA ARG A 317 -11.29 1.53 26.04
C ARG A 317 -10.80 0.34 25.22
N GLU A 318 -10.80 -0.87 25.79
CA GLU A 318 -10.43 -2.08 25.04
C GLU A 318 -11.47 -2.36 23.94
N THR A 319 -12.76 -2.12 24.23
CA THR A 319 -13.85 -2.24 23.25
C THR A 319 -13.64 -1.29 22.05
N GLU A 320 -13.39 0.00 22.31
CA GLU A 320 -13.07 1.01 21.29
C GLU A 320 -11.83 0.61 20.47
N PHE A 321 -10.78 0.13 21.15
CA PHE A 321 -9.54 -0.28 20.52
C PHE A 321 -9.74 -1.43 19.52
N ILE A 322 -10.52 -2.46 19.88
CA ILE A 322 -10.83 -3.60 19.00
C ILE A 322 -11.40 -3.11 17.67
N VAL A 323 -12.42 -2.25 17.70
CA VAL A 323 -13.08 -1.76 16.48
C VAL A 323 -12.15 -0.85 15.68
N GLN A 324 -11.46 0.10 16.32
CA GLN A 324 -10.60 1.06 15.61
C GLN A 324 -9.36 0.40 14.98
N VAL A 325 -8.86 -0.70 15.56
CA VAL A 325 -7.79 -1.49 14.94
C VAL A 325 -8.19 -1.98 13.54
N PHE A 326 -9.40 -2.53 13.38
CA PHE A 326 -9.88 -2.93 12.06
C PHE A 326 -10.01 -1.75 11.09
N GLN A 327 -10.43 -0.58 11.59
CA GLN A 327 -10.50 0.63 10.78
C GLN A 327 -9.12 1.08 10.29
N LEU A 328 -8.09 1.01 11.14
CA LEU A 328 -6.72 1.39 10.77
C LEU A 328 -6.08 0.38 9.81
N ILE A 329 -6.34 -0.92 9.97
CA ILE A 329 -5.78 -1.97 9.10
C ILE A 329 -6.49 -2.06 7.76
N ARG A 330 -7.83 -1.99 7.75
CA ARG A 330 -8.64 -2.27 6.56
C ARG A 330 -9.31 -1.03 5.97
N GLY A 331 -9.47 0.05 6.74
CA GLY A 331 -10.18 1.25 6.29
C GLY A 331 -9.59 1.94 5.08
N GLY A 332 -8.28 1.80 4.79
CA GLY A 332 -7.69 2.32 3.56
C GLY A 332 -8.14 1.60 2.28
N ARG A 333 -8.61 0.35 2.40
CA ARG A 333 -9.12 -0.48 1.29
C ARG A 333 -10.64 -0.57 1.32
N GLU A 334 -11.23 -0.64 2.51
CA GLU A 334 -12.67 -0.81 2.75
C GLU A 334 -13.31 0.49 3.22
N ARG A 335 -14.07 1.15 2.32
CA ARG A 335 -14.74 2.42 2.65
C ARG A 335 -15.80 2.29 3.75
N SER A 336 -16.43 1.12 3.89
CA SER A 336 -17.42 0.84 4.94
C SER A 336 -16.83 0.90 6.35
N LEU A 337 -15.50 0.79 6.50
CA LEU A 337 -14.79 0.93 7.77
C LEU A 337 -14.29 2.36 8.06
N GLN A 338 -14.63 3.33 7.21
CA GLN A 338 -14.31 4.77 7.41
C GLN A 338 -15.43 5.52 8.15
N LEU A 339 -16.30 4.79 8.85
CA LEU A 339 -17.36 5.33 9.68
C LEU A 339 -16.81 5.77 11.04
N ARG A 340 -17.31 6.88 11.59
CA ARG A 340 -16.81 7.43 12.86
C ARG A 340 -17.46 6.75 14.07
N ALA A 341 -18.74 6.39 13.98
CA ALA A 341 -19.50 5.81 15.08
C ALA A 341 -19.16 4.32 15.33
N PHE A 342 -19.09 3.90 16.60
CA PHE A 342 -18.72 2.52 16.97
C PHE A 342 -19.65 1.45 16.38
N LEU A 343 -20.97 1.58 16.57
CA LEU A 343 -21.93 0.53 16.21
C LEU A 343 -22.04 0.28 14.69
N PRO A 344 -22.15 1.32 13.84
CA PRO A 344 -22.11 1.13 12.39
C PRO A 344 -20.81 0.49 11.91
N THR A 345 -19.67 0.86 12.50
CA THR A 345 -18.38 0.24 12.17
C THR A 345 -18.34 -1.23 12.60
N LEU A 346 -18.85 -1.57 13.78
CA LEU A 346 -18.92 -2.96 14.24
C LEU A 346 -19.81 -3.82 13.33
N GLN A 347 -20.92 -3.26 12.84
CA GLN A 347 -21.75 -3.92 11.83
C GLN A 347 -20.95 -4.16 10.54
N ALA A 348 -20.23 -3.16 10.04
CA ALA A 348 -19.38 -3.32 8.86
C ALA A 348 -18.24 -4.35 9.05
N ILE A 349 -17.66 -4.44 10.25
CA ILE A 349 -16.68 -5.48 10.61
C ILE A 349 -17.32 -6.87 10.52
N SER A 350 -18.55 -7.03 11.02
CA SER A 350 -19.30 -8.28 10.94
C SER A 350 -19.66 -8.63 9.49
N ASP A 351 -20.15 -7.68 8.69
CA ASP A 351 -20.53 -7.88 7.30
C ASP A 351 -19.33 -8.28 6.42
N LEU A 352 -18.14 -7.76 6.75
CA LEU A 352 -16.86 -8.11 6.11
C LEU A 352 -16.23 -9.40 6.67
N HIS A 353 -16.87 -10.06 7.63
CA HIS A 353 -16.38 -11.29 8.26
C HIS A 353 -14.97 -11.14 8.90
N LEU A 354 -14.65 -9.94 9.38
CA LEU A 354 -13.37 -9.64 10.04
C LEU A 354 -13.35 -10.08 11.50
N LEU A 355 -14.54 -10.23 12.11
CA LEU A 355 -14.76 -10.92 13.37
C LEU A 355 -15.87 -11.97 13.18
N PRO A 356 -15.82 -13.10 13.91
CA PRO A 356 -16.94 -14.03 13.98
C PRO A 356 -18.22 -13.31 14.44
N GLY A 357 -19.36 -13.62 13.81
CA GLY A 357 -20.63 -12.94 14.11
C GLY A 357 -21.05 -13.02 15.59
N GLU A 358 -20.71 -14.11 16.28
CA GLU A 358 -20.95 -14.25 17.73
C GLU A 358 -20.08 -13.27 18.55
N GLN A 359 -18.80 -13.09 18.18
CA GLN A 359 -17.92 -12.13 18.85
C GLN A 359 -18.39 -10.69 18.62
N ALA A 360 -18.82 -10.37 17.40
CA ALA A 360 -19.37 -9.05 17.07
C ALA A 360 -20.64 -8.74 17.90
N LEU A 361 -21.56 -9.71 18.03
CA LEU A 361 -22.76 -9.55 18.85
C LEU A 361 -22.42 -9.33 20.33
N ARG A 362 -21.52 -10.15 20.89
CA ARG A 362 -21.08 -10.00 22.29
C ARG A 362 -20.42 -8.64 22.53
N LEU A 363 -19.62 -8.14 21.58
CA LEU A 363 -18.97 -6.84 21.68
C LEU A 363 -19.99 -5.70 21.64
N GLN A 364 -21.03 -5.81 20.80
CA GLN A 364 -22.14 -4.87 20.74
C GLN A 364 -22.91 -4.80 22.07
N GLU A 365 -23.27 -5.96 22.62
CA GLU A 365 -23.99 -6.05 23.90
C GLU A 365 -23.15 -5.48 25.05
N ALA A 366 -21.87 -5.85 25.13
CA ALA A 366 -20.95 -5.33 26.13
C ALA A 366 -20.79 -3.81 26.02
N TYR A 367 -20.61 -3.27 24.80
CA TYR A 367 -20.50 -1.83 24.59
C TYR A 367 -21.76 -1.09 25.08
N LEU A 368 -22.95 -1.55 24.68
CA LEU A 368 -24.21 -0.91 25.08
C LEU A 368 -24.45 -1.01 26.60
N PHE A 369 -24.09 -2.12 27.23
CA PHE A 369 -24.18 -2.29 28.67
C PHE A 369 -23.23 -1.33 29.40
N LEU A 370 -21.95 -1.30 29.02
CA LEU A 370 -20.94 -0.45 29.63
C LEU A 370 -21.26 1.04 29.46
N ARG A 371 -21.68 1.48 28.27
CA ARG A 371 -22.07 2.88 28.03
C ARG A 371 -23.33 3.28 28.80
N ARG A 372 -24.29 2.35 28.96
CA ARG A 372 -25.49 2.59 29.79
C ARG A 372 -25.10 2.76 31.26
N LEU A 373 -24.28 1.86 31.79
CA LEU A 373 -23.81 1.90 33.16
C LEU A 373 -22.99 3.16 33.44
N GLU A 374 -22.08 3.53 32.53
CA GLU A 374 -21.29 4.76 32.60
C GLU A 374 -22.18 5.99 32.63
N ASN A 375 -23.12 6.11 31.70
CA ASN A 375 -23.98 7.29 31.64
C ASN A 375 -24.91 7.40 32.85
N LEU A 376 -25.48 6.29 33.32
CA LEU A 376 -26.31 6.26 34.51
C LEU A 376 -25.51 6.71 35.73
N LEU A 377 -24.32 6.15 35.93
CA LEU A 377 -23.40 6.53 37.00
C LEU A 377 -23.08 8.03 36.99
N GLN A 378 -22.72 8.57 35.82
CA GLN A 378 -22.41 9.99 35.67
C GLN A 378 -23.65 10.86 35.90
N SER A 379 -24.83 10.41 35.48
CA SER A 379 -26.09 11.15 35.62
C SER A 379 -26.62 11.25 37.06
N ILE A 380 -26.05 10.51 38.02
CA ILE A 380 -26.42 10.65 39.43
C ILE A 380 -26.10 12.08 39.90
N ASN A 381 -24.92 12.59 39.57
CA ASN A 381 -24.40 13.88 40.05
C ASN A 381 -23.88 14.83 38.93
N ASP A 382 -23.98 14.46 37.66
CA ASP A 382 -23.26 15.12 36.54
C ASP A 382 -21.74 15.18 36.77
N GLU A 383 -21.18 14.06 37.23
CA GLU A 383 -19.75 13.92 37.52
C GLU A 383 -19.06 13.03 36.49
N GLN A 384 -17.85 13.43 36.08
CA GLN A 384 -17.01 12.66 35.17
C GLN A 384 -16.31 11.50 35.92
N THR A 385 -17.10 10.52 36.36
CA THR A 385 -16.61 9.30 37.00
C THR A 385 -16.71 8.10 36.06
N GLN A 386 -15.74 7.19 36.18
CA GLN A 386 -15.69 5.88 35.53
C GLN A 386 -15.48 4.76 36.55
N THR A 387 -15.49 5.08 37.85
CA THR A 387 -15.27 4.13 38.93
C THR A 387 -16.60 3.86 39.62
N LEU A 388 -16.95 2.60 39.78
CA LEU A 388 -18.21 2.21 40.41
C LEU A 388 -18.27 2.70 41.87
N PRO A 389 -19.47 2.99 42.38
CA PRO A 389 -19.65 3.49 43.73
C PRO A 389 -19.31 2.43 44.79
N ALA A 390 -18.73 2.89 45.88
CA ALA A 390 -18.50 2.08 47.08
C ALA A 390 -19.71 2.09 48.02
N ASP A 391 -20.54 3.15 47.97
CA ASP A 391 -21.68 3.32 48.85
C ASP A 391 -22.92 2.54 48.39
N ASP A 392 -23.69 2.04 49.36
CA ASP A 392 -24.84 1.17 49.09
C ASP A 392 -25.99 1.89 48.37
N LEU A 393 -26.12 3.21 48.55
CA LEU A 393 -27.18 4.00 47.91
C LEU A 393 -26.99 4.05 46.40
N ASN A 394 -25.81 4.47 45.93
CA ASN A 394 -25.51 4.57 44.51
C ASN A 394 -25.43 3.18 43.84
N ARG A 395 -25.00 2.15 44.58
CA ARG A 395 -25.11 0.76 44.13
C ARG A 395 -26.56 0.34 43.89
N ALA A 396 -27.47 0.68 44.81
CA ALA A 396 -28.89 0.42 44.65
C ALA A 396 -29.51 1.23 43.49
N ARG A 397 -29.12 2.50 43.33
CA ARG A 397 -29.54 3.36 42.21
C ARG A 397 -29.17 2.75 40.86
N LEU A 398 -27.91 2.33 40.69
CA LEU A 398 -27.43 1.71 39.46
C LEU A 398 -28.11 0.38 39.17
N ALA A 399 -28.23 -0.50 40.16
CA ALA A 399 -28.89 -1.79 39.97
C ALA A 399 -30.34 -1.62 39.50
N TRP A 400 -31.08 -0.70 40.13
CA TRP A 400 -32.46 -0.40 39.76
C TRP A 400 -32.57 0.18 38.34
N ALA A 401 -31.75 1.17 37.98
CA ALA A 401 -31.80 1.81 36.66
C ALA A 401 -31.26 0.91 35.52
N MET A 402 -30.42 -0.07 35.84
CA MET A 402 -30.00 -1.13 34.92
C MET A 402 -31.05 -2.24 34.78
N GLY A 403 -32.13 -2.22 35.57
CA GLY A 403 -33.21 -3.21 35.51
C GLY A 403 -32.88 -4.55 36.15
N THR A 404 -31.94 -4.58 37.11
CA THR A 404 -31.56 -5.81 37.82
C THR A 404 -32.23 -5.88 39.20
N THR A 405 -32.24 -7.06 39.81
CA THR A 405 -32.86 -7.27 41.14
C THR A 405 -31.99 -6.76 42.30
N GLY A 406 -30.76 -6.34 42.02
CA GLY A 406 -29.83 -5.84 43.03
C GLY A 406 -28.38 -5.78 42.54
N TRP A 407 -27.51 -5.18 43.37
CA TRP A 407 -26.10 -4.96 43.05
C TRP A 407 -25.34 -6.23 42.64
N PRO A 408 -25.45 -7.38 43.34
CA PRO A 408 -24.70 -8.58 42.95
C PRO A 408 -25.02 -9.09 41.54
N GLN A 409 -26.28 -9.01 41.11
CA GLN A 409 -26.67 -9.41 39.76
C GLN A 409 -26.10 -8.47 38.70
N MET A 410 -26.19 -7.15 38.94
CA MET A 410 -25.64 -6.15 38.02
C MET A 410 -24.12 -6.30 37.89
N TYR A 411 -23.42 -6.49 39.01
CA TYR A 411 -21.98 -6.68 39.02
C TYR A 411 -21.56 -7.97 38.30
N GLY A 412 -22.29 -9.07 38.49
CA GLY A 412 -22.04 -10.32 37.75
C GLY A 412 -22.23 -10.18 36.23
N GLN A 413 -23.23 -9.41 35.79
CA GLN A 413 -23.41 -9.10 34.35
C GLN A 413 -22.26 -8.23 33.82
N LEU A 414 -21.79 -7.25 34.60
CA LEU A 414 -20.62 -6.45 34.25
C LEU A 414 -19.37 -7.31 34.05
N GLU A 415 -19.08 -8.22 34.99
CA GLU A 415 -17.94 -9.13 34.89
C GLU A 415 -18.02 -10.03 33.65
N GLN A 416 -19.22 -10.53 33.31
CA GLN A 416 -19.43 -11.33 32.11
C GLN A 416 -19.14 -10.55 30.82
N HIS A 417 -19.65 -9.32 30.71
CA HIS A 417 -19.40 -8.47 29.54
C HIS A 417 -17.91 -8.09 29.43
N MET A 418 -17.27 -7.69 30.53
CA MET A 418 -15.85 -7.35 30.54
C MET A 418 -14.97 -8.56 30.20
N ALA A 419 -15.28 -9.75 30.72
CA ALA A 419 -14.57 -10.97 30.36
C ALA A 419 -14.69 -11.31 28.87
N ALA A 420 -15.86 -11.11 28.27
CA ALA A 420 -16.08 -11.33 26.84
C ALA A 420 -15.27 -10.37 25.97
N VAL A 421 -15.25 -9.07 26.31
CA VAL A 421 -14.42 -8.06 25.63
C VAL A 421 -12.94 -8.45 25.76
N ARG A 422 -12.52 -8.86 26.96
CA ARG A 422 -11.13 -9.19 27.23
C ARG A 422 -10.64 -10.36 26.39
N ALA A 423 -11.45 -11.41 26.24
CA ALA A 423 -11.12 -12.55 25.38
C ALA A 423 -10.88 -12.11 23.92
N ILE A 424 -11.77 -11.26 23.37
CA ILE A 424 -11.63 -10.73 22.01
C ILE A 424 -10.39 -9.83 21.90
N PHE A 425 -10.11 -9.01 22.91
CA PHE A 425 -8.93 -8.14 22.95
C PHE A 425 -7.62 -8.94 22.95
N ASP A 426 -7.57 -10.05 23.68
CA ASP A 426 -6.38 -10.90 23.76
C ASP A 426 -6.09 -11.59 22.41
N GLU A 427 -7.13 -12.08 21.72
CA GLU A 427 -7.04 -12.66 20.37
C GLU A 427 -6.70 -11.64 19.27
N LEU A 428 -6.94 -10.34 19.50
CA LEU A 428 -6.77 -9.27 18.53
C LEU A 428 -5.29 -9.05 18.16
N ILE A 429 -4.96 -9.23 16.87
CA ILE A 429 -3.60 -9.10 16.32
C ILE A 429 -2.60 -9.96 17.11
N GLY A 430 -2.52 -11.25 16.75
CA GLY A 430 -1.80 -12.29 17.51
C GLY A 430 -0.48 -11.85 18.15
N ASP A 431 -0.28 -12.29 19.40
CA ASP A 431 0.92 -12.10 20.21
C ASP A 431 2.04 -13.07 19.78
N ASP A 432 2.31 -13.18 18.48
CA ASP A 432 3.60 -13.69 18.02
C ASP A 432 4.59 -12.52 18.01
N ALA A 433 4.84 -11.96 19.20
CA ALA A 433 6.22 -11.65 19.46
C ALA A 433 6.90 -13.02 19.44
N PRO A 434 7.89 -13.29 18.58
CA PRO A 434 8.86 -14.30 18.96
C PRO A 434 9.24 -13.88 20.39
N GLU A 435 9.08 -14.79 21.35
CA GLU A 435 9.96 -14.74 22.50
C GLU A 435 11.33 -14.47 21.89
N ALA A 436 11.85 -13.26 22.09
CA ALA A 436 13.22 -12.95 21.74
C ALA A 436 13.98 -14.03 22.50
N GLY A 437 14.37 -15.06 21.77
CA GLY A 437 15.06 -16.18 22.36
C GLY A 437 16.25 -15.55 23.05
N ASP A 438 16.34 -15.74 24.35
CA ASP A 438 17.60 -15.71 25.07
C ASP A 438 18.49 -16.82 24.46
N SER A 439 18.93 -16.63 23.22
CA SER A 439 20.03 -17.37 22.62
C SER A 439 21.27 -16.56 22.92
N LYS A 440 22.10 -17.08 23.83
CA LYS A 440 23.45 -16.57 24.11
C LYS A 440 24.27 -16.27 22.84
N ASP A 441 23.94 -16.93 21.73
CA ASP A 441 24.59 -16.75 20.43
C ASP A 441 24.43 -15.32 19.86
N THR A 442 23.35 -14.58 20.15
CA THR A 442 23.17 -13.22 19.59
C THR A 442 24.00 -12.16 20.32
N ASP A 443 24.30 -12.37 21.61
CA ASP A 443 25.14 -11.47 22.40
C ASP A 443 26.60 -11.47 21.91
N ASP A 444 27.13 -12.63 21.51
CA ASP A 444 28.50 -12.77 20.98
C ASP A 444 28.70 -11.99 19.66
N TYR A 445 27.68 -11.93 18.80
CA TYR A 445 27.69 -11.10 17.58
C TYR A 445 27.35 -9.62 17.83
N GLY A 446 26.70 -9.31 18.96
CA GLY A 446 26.55 -7.95 19.46
C GLY A 446 27.90 -7.29 19.72
N ILE A 447 28.82 -8.03 20.34
CA ILE A 447 30.21 -7.63 20.58
C ILE A 447 30.95 -7.39 19.24
N LEU A 448 30.78 -8.29 18.25
CA LEU A 448 31.39 -8.13 16.92
C LEU A 448 30.98 -6.83 16.20
N TRP A 449 29.75 -6.34 16.42
CA TRP A 449 29.27 -5.08 15.85
C TRP A 449 29.69 -3.85 16.69
N GLN A 450 29.49 -3.93 18.01
CA GLN A 450 29.65 -2.80 18.93
C GLN A 450 31.13 -2.51 19.23
N ASP A 451 31.98 -3.54 19.35
CA ASP A 451 33.39 -3.39 19.67
C ASP A 451 34.28 -3.39 18.41
N ARG A 452 35.51 -2.89 18.56
CA ARG A 452 36.58 -3.06 17.55
C ARG A 452 37.34 -4.33 17.90
N LEU A 453 36.86 -5.47 17.44
CA LEU A 453 37.55 -6.73 17.65
C LEU A 453 38.88 -6.77 16.88
N GLU A 454 39.91 -7.34 17.52
CA GLU A 454 41.17 -7.68 16.88
C GLU A 454 41.07 -9.03 16.15
N GLU A 455 41.96 -9.27 15.17
CA GLU A 455 42.00 -10.50 14.35
C GLU A 455 41.90 -11.83 15.15
N PRO A 456 42.58 -12.03 16.30
CA PRO A 456 42.45 -13.26 17.07
C PRO A 456 41.07 -13.46 17.73
N GLU A 457 40.33 -12.40 18.03
CA GLU A 457 39.01 -12.48 18.65
C GLU A 457 37.95 -12.89 17.63
N LEU A 458 38.03 -12.35 16.40
CA LEU A 458 37.18 -12.79 15.29
C LEU A 458 37.47 -14.25 14.91
N ALA A 459 38.74 -14.66 14.89
CA ALA A 459 39.13 -16.03 14.53
C ALA A 459 38.51 -17.09 15.46
N ALA A 460 38.24 -16.73 16.73
CA ALA A 460 37.54 -17.61 17.67
C ALA A 460 36.05 -17.78 17.34
N LEU A 461 35.40 -16.76 16.76
CA LEU A 461 33.97 -16.78 16.38
C LEU A 461 33.73 -17.47 15.02
N VAL A 462 34.73 -17.47 14.13
CA VAL A 462 34.65 -18.08 12.78
C VAL A 462 35.85 -19.00 12.49
N PRO A 463 36.04 -20.09 13.27
CA PRO A 463 37.22 -20.96 13.15
C PRO A 463 37.26 -21.79 11.86
N HIS A 464 36.13 -21.90 11.16
CA HIS A 464 36.00 -22.61 9.88
C HIS A 464 36.52 -21.82 8.68
N LEU A 465 36.68 -20.49 8.79
CA LEU A 465 37.17 -19.63 7.71
C LEU A 465 38.71 -19.64 7.62
N THR A 466 39.25 -19.47 6.42
CA THR A 466 40.69 -19.26 6.24
C THR A 466 41.14 -17.91 6.79
N ALA A 467 42.42 -17.77 7.16
CA ALA A 467 42.96 -16.49 7.66
C ALA A 467 42.71 -15.33 6.68
N GLU A 468 42.80 -15.58 5.38
CA GLU A 468 42.53 -14.59 4.33
C GLU A 468 41.05 -14.17 4.31
N ALA A 469 40.12 -15.12 4.49
CA ALA A 469 38.69 -14.84 4.56
C ALA A 469 38.32 -14.10 5.85
N GLN A 470 38.93 -14.46 6.99
CA GLN A 470 38.77 -13.77 8.27
C GLN A 470 39.20 -12.30 8.15
N GLN A 471 40.35 -12.01 7.52
CA GLN A 471 40.81 -10.65 7.26
C GLN A 471 39.85 -9.85 6.37
N ARG A 472 39.31 -10.48 5.31
CA ARG A 472 38.32 -9.82 4.44
C ARG A 472 37.02 -9.52 5.17
N LEU A 473 36.53 -10.45 5.99
CA LEU A 473 35.33 -10.27 6.80
C LEU A 473 35.50 -9.13 7.80
N LEU A 474 36.62 -9.10 8.54
CA LEU A 474 36.94 -8.03 9.49
C LEU A 474 36.98 -6.66 8.81
N ARG A 475 37.64 -6.58 7.65
CA ARG A 475 37.69 -5.35 6.85
C ARG A 475 36.29 -4.92 6.40
N ALA A 476 35.46 -5.84 5.90
CA ALA A 476 34.12 -5.52 5.44
C ALA A 476 33.21 -4.95 6.56
N VAL A 477 33.25 -5.52 7.76
CA VAL A 477 32.52 -4.99 8.93
C VAL A 477 33.06 -3.60 9.32
N GLY A 478 34.39 -3.46 9.38
CA GLY A 478 35.06 -2.21 9.73
C GLY A 478 34.76 -1.07 8.76
N ASP A 479 34.83 -1.33 7.45
CA ASP A 479 34.55 -0.37 6.38
C ASP A 479 33.05 0.03 6.40
N PHE A 480 32.15 -0.94 6.57
CA PHE A 480 30.72 -0.68 6.68
C PHE A 480 30.40 0.26 7.85
N ARG A 481 30.93 -0.01 9.05
CA ARG A 481 30.69 0.85 10.22
C ARG A 481 31.22 2.27 10.01
N GLN A 482 32.41 2.43 9.43
CA GLN A 482 32.95 3.75 9.09
C GLN A 482 32.08 4.50 8.08
N ASP A 483 31.51 3.81 7.10
CA ASP A 483 30.64 4.43 6.11
C ASP A 483 29.25 4.79 6.66
N VAL A 484 28.74 4.01 7.61
CA VAL A 484 27.54 4.32 8.40
C VAL A 484 27.76 5.59 9.21
N ASP A 485 28.89 5.74 9.90
CA ASP A 485 29.22 6.92 10.71
C ASP A 485 29.36 8.21 9.89
N LYS A 486 29.73 8.11 8.60
CA LYS A 486 29.80 9.27 7.68
C LYS A 486 28.43 9.75 7.22
N ARG A 487 27.37 8.95 7.39
CA ARG A 487 26.01 9.25 6.91
C ARG A 487 25.13 9.78 8.03
N THR A 488 24.29 10.77 7.73
CA THR A 488 23.34 11.32 8.70
C THR A 488 22.16 10.36 8.89
N ILE A 489 22.30 9.43 9.82
CA ILE A 489 21.26 8.47 10.20
C ILE A 489 20.59 8.99 11.48
N GLY A 490 19.27 9.18 11.45
CA GLY A 490 18.51 9.58 12.64
C GLY A 490 18.59 8.53 13.76
N PRO A 491 18.25 8.89 15.02
CA PRO A 491 18.37 7.98 16.17
C PRO A 491 17.60 6.66 15.96
N ARG A 492 16.45 6.71 15.29
CA ARG A 492 15.63 5.54 14.94
C ARG A 492 16.34 4.60 13.96
N GLY A 493 16.97 5.13 12.92
CA GLY A 493 17.71 4.32 11.94
C GLY A 493 18.95 3.67 12.55
N ARG A 494 19.63 4.37 13.47
CA ARG A 494 20.79 3.83 14.18
C ARG A 494 20.39 2.69 15.11
N GLN A 495 19.29 2.86 15.85
CA GLN A 495 18.73 1.80 16.68
C GLN A 495 18.30 0.57 15.85
N ALA A 496 17.63 0.77 14.71
CA ALA A 496 17.24 -0.32 13.83
C ALA A 496 18.46 -1.08 13.29
N LEU A 497 19.52 -0.36 12.92
CA LEU A 497 20.77 -0.96 12.45
C LEU A 497 21.48 -1.76 13.56
N ASP A 498 21.54 -1.20 14.78
CA ASP A 498 22.16 -1.86 15.95
C ASP A 498 21.40 -3.13 16.37
N LEU A 499 20.10 -3.22 16.07
CA LEU A 499 19.29 -4.43 16.22
C LEU A 499 19.48 -5.42 15.05
N LEU A 500 19.58 -4.91 13.83
CA LEU A 500 19.71 -5.73 12.61
C LEU A 500 21.08 -6.43 12.52
N MET A 501 22.15 -5.70 12.78
CA MET A 501 23.51 -6.16 12.48
C MET A 501 23.92 -7.43 13.24
N PRO A 502 23.65 -7.58 14.55
CA PRO A 502 23.92 -8.83 15.25
C PRO A 502 23.18 -10.03 14.65
N GLY A 503 21.88 -9.87 14.32
CA GLY A 503 21.09 -10.92 13.68
C GLY A 503 21.57 -11.27 12.28
N LEU A 504 21.99 -10.28 11.49
CA LEU A 504 22.59 -10.50 10.18
C LEU A 504 23.92 -11.24 10.27
N LEU A 505 24.81 -10.83 11.17
CA LEU A 505 26.12 -11.46 11.37
C LEU A 505 25.97 -12.89 11.90
N ALA A 506 25.00 -13.15 12.79
CA ALA A 506 24.70 -14.49 13.28
C ALA A 506 24.30 -15.47 12.16
N GLU A 507 23.64 -14.99 11.11
CA GLU A 507 23.26 -15.81 9.95
C GLU A 507 24.35 -15.88 8.87
N VAL A 508 25.22 -14.86 8.75
CA VAL A 508 26.30 -14.80 7.75
C VAL A 508 27.57 -15.51 8.20
N CYS A 509 28.03 -15.27 9.44
CA CYS A 509 29.30 -15.76 9.95
C CYS A 509 29.45 -17.30 9.96
N PRO A 510 28.42 -18.11 10.27
CA PRO A 510 28.52 -19.57 10.23
C PRO A 510 28.75 -20.16 8.82
N ARG A 511 28.60 -19.37 7.76
CA ARG A 511 28.72 -19.84 6.37
C ARG A 511 30.19 -19.97 5.96
N GLU A 512 30.47 -20.88 5.02
CA GLU A 512 31.81 -21.02 4.42
C GLU A 512 32.17 -19.82 3.51
N ASP A 513 31.16 -19.16 2.94
CA ASP A 513 31.26 -18.03 2.03
C ASP A 513 30.99 -16.67 2.71
N ALA A 514 31.18 -16.59 4.03
CA ALA A 514 30.79 -15.45 4.86
C ALA A 514 31.41 -14.12 4.40
N ASP A 515 32.70 -14.11 4.04
CA ASP A 515 33.42 -12.91 3.60
C ASP A 515 32.89 -12.38 2.26
N VAL A 516 32.60 -13.28 1.32
CA VAL A 516 32.00 -12.94 0.02
C VAL A 516 30.55 -12.48 0.19
N THR A 517 29.77 -13.19 1.01
CA THR A 517 28.36 -12.89 1.25
C THR A 517 28.19 -11.54 1.93
N LEU A 518 28.96 -11.26 2.99
CA LEU A 518 28.91 -9.95 3.64
C LEU A 518 29.33 -8.84 2.67
N GLY A 519 30.39 -9.06 1.88
CA GLY A 519 30.82 -8.12 0.85
C GLY A 519 29.73 -7.76 -0.17
N ARG A 520 28.81 -8.69 -0.47
CA ARG A 520 27.64 -8.46 -1.35
C ARG A 520 26.47 -7.78 -0.65
N LEU A 521 26.30 -7.99 0.65
CA LEU A 521 25.23 -7.35 1.45
C LEU A 521 25.58 -5.89 1.78
N THR A 522 26.85 -5.56 1.96
CA THR A 522 27.30 -4.21 2.34
C THR A 522 26.80 -3.10 1.40
N PRO A 523 26.92 -3.20 0.06
CA PRO A 523 26.37 -2.19 -0.86
C PRO A 523 24.86 -1.99 -0.71
N LEU A 524 24.11 -3.08 -0.49
CA LEU A 524 22.67 -3.03 -0.27
C LEU A 524 22.34 -2.29 1.02
N LEU A 525 22.96 -2.70 2.14
CA LEU A 525 22.75 -2.07 3.44
C LEU A 525 23.09 -0.59 3.40
N LEU A 526 24.21 -0.21 2.76
CA LEU A 526 24.57 1.19 2.54
C LEU A 526 23.57 1.93 1.65
N GLY A 527 22.94 1.25 0.68
CA GLY A 527 21.88 1.82 -0.16
C GLY A 527 20.60 2.14 0.62
N ILE A 528 20.31 1.39 1.69
CA ILE A 528 19.08 1.52 2.49
C ILE A 528 19.28 2.14 3.87
N VAL A 529 20.52 2.40 4.31
CA VAL A 529 20.80 2.81 5.69
C VAL A 529 20.11 4.13 6.11
N THR A 530 19.81 5.01 5.16
CA THR A 530 19.07 6.26 5.39
C THR A 530 17.54 6.07 5.35
N ARG A 531 17.07 4.89 4.96
CA ARG A 531 15.66 4.52 4.80
C ARG A 531 15.28 3.52 5.89
N THR A 532 14.98 4.05 7.07
CA THR A 532 14.72 3.27 8.30
C THR A 532 13.69 2.15 8.10
N THR A 533 12.68 2.34 7.26
CA THR A 533 11.63 1.34 6.98
C THR A 533 12.18 0.02 6.42
N TYR A 534 13.20 0.06 5.55
CA TYR A 534 13.81 -1.16 5.01
C TYR A 534 14.69 -1.86 6.04
N LEU A 535 15.35 -1.11 6.93
CA LEU A 535 16.10 -1.71 8.04
C LEU A 535 15.14 -2.41 9.01
N GLU A 536 14.06 -1.72 9.40
CA GLU A 536 13.02 -2.26 10.28
C GLU A 536 12.38 -3.52 9.68
N LEU A 537 12.07 -3.53 8.38
CA LEU A 537 11.55 -4.73 7.69
C LEU A 537 12.48 -5.94 7.87
N LEU A 538 13.79 -5.77 7.74
CA LEU A 538 14.76 -6.86 7.91
C LEU A 538 14.93 -7.29 9.37
N THR A 539 14.79 -6.36 10.32
CA THR A 539 14.82 -6.67 11.76
C THR A 539 13.55 -7.40 12.20
N GLU A 540 12.39 -6.97 11.71
CA GLU A 540 11.06 -7.48 12.12
C GLU A 540 10.72 -8.82 11.47
N TYR A 541 11.28 -9.11 10.29
CA TYR A 541 11.07 -10.36 9.56
C TYR A 541 12.37 -11.16 9.38
N PRO A 542 12.75 -12.00 10.37
CA PRO A 542 13.92 -12.87 10.25
C PRO A 542 13.88 -13.79 9.02
N GLY A 543 12.68 -14.20 8.57
CA GLY A 543 12.51 -14.98 7.35
C GLY A 543 12.97 -14.23 6.09
N ALA A 544 12.63 -12.94 5.98
CA ALA A 544 13.07 -12.10 4.86
C ALA A 544 14.58 -11.88 4.89
N LEU A 545 15.16 -11.65 6.07
CA LEU A 545 16.62 -11.56 6.25
C LEU A 545 17.33 -12.86 5.84
N LYS A 546 16.80 -14.03 6.20
CA LYS A 546 17.34 -15.33 5.78
C LYS A 546 17.30 -15.50 4.26
N HIS A 547 16.20 -15.12 3.62
CA HIS A 547 16.09 -15.18 2.16
C HIS A 547 17.01 -14.18 1.47
N LEU A 548 17.14 -12.96 2.00
CA LEU A 548 18.10 -11.97 1.54
C LEU A 548 19.52 -12.53 1.54
N ILE A 549 19.96 -13.06 2.68
CA ILE A 549 21.30 -13.64 2.84
C ILE A 549 21.50 -14.81 1.89
N ARG A 550 20.53 -15.73 1.81
CA ARG A 550 20.59 -16.90 0.91
C ARG A 550 20.75 -16.50 -0.55
N LEU A 551 19.96 -15.55 -1.03
CA LEU A 551 19.98 -15.11 -2.43
C LEU A 551 21.27 -14.34 -2.75
N CYS A 552 21.70 -13.43 -1.88
CA CYS A 552 22.94 -12.67 -2.05
C CYS A 552 24.19 -13.56 -1.99
N ALA A 553 24.20 -14.57 -1.12
CA ALA A 553 25.26 -15.58 -1.07
C ALA A 553 25.33 -16.39 -2.38
N ALA A 554 24.17 -16.77 -2.93
CA ALA A 554 24.10 -17.55 -4.15
C ALA A 554 24.38 -16.75 -5.43
N SER A 555 24.01 -15.47 -5.50
CA SER A 555 24.09 -14.68 -6.74
C SER A 555 24.48 -13.22 -6.49
N PRO A 556 25.64 -12.75 -7.01
CA PRO A 556 25.97 -11.33 -7.03
C PRO A 556 25.02 -10.52 -7.92
N MET A 557 24.47 -11.10 -9.00
CA MET A 557 23.48 -10.42 -9.84
C MET A 557 22.24 -10.02 -9.03
N VAL A 558 21.72 -10.94 -8.20
CA VAL A 558 20.59 -10.65 -7.32
C VAL A 558 20.96 -9.65 -6.22
N ALA A 559 22.16 -9.76 -5.64
CA ALA A 559 22.65 -8.78 -4.66
C ALA A 559 22.70 -7.36 -5.25
N ASP A 560 23.26 -7.20 -6.46
CA ASP A 560 23.33 -5.92 -7.17
C ASP A 560 21.93 -5.40 -7.54
N GLN A 561 21.00 -6.31 -7.91
CA GLN A 561 19.62 -5.95 -8.22
C GLN A 561 18.90 -5.40 -6.97
N LEU A 562 19.00 -6.09 -5.83
CA LEU A 562 18.38 -5.68 -4.56
C LEU A 562 19.01 -4.39 -4.02
N ALA A 563 20.33 -4.21 -4.18
CA ALA A 563 21.00 -2.97 -3.82
C ALA A 563 20.54 -1.78 -4.68
N ARG A 564 20.32 -2.01 -5.98
CA ARG A 564 19.85 -0.99 -6.92
C ARG A 564 18.36 -0.68 -6.76
N TYR A 565 17.54 -1.68 -6.44
CA TYR A 565 16.09 -1.56 -6.30
C TYR A 565 15.61 -2.11 -4.94
N PRO A 566 15.81 -1.36 -3.84
CA PRO A 566 15.43 -1.82 -2.49
C PRO A 566 13.95 -2.12 -2.28
N LEU A 567 13.05 -1.60 -3.14
CA LEU A 567 11.62 -1.94 -3.10
C LEU A 567 11.36 -3.44 -3.25
N LEU A 568 12.30 -4.17 -3.85
CA LEU A 568 12.21 -5.61 -4.02
C LEU A 568 12.37 -6.40 -2.72
N LEU A 569 12.78 -5.75 -1.62
CA LEU A 569 12.79 -6.37 -0.30
C LEU A 569 11.40 -6.85 0.14
N ASP A 570 10.33 -6.23 -0.37
CA ASP A 570 8.94 -6.65 -0.13
C ASP A 570 8.68 -8.07 -0.68
N GLU A 571 9.32 -8.44 -1.80
CA GLU A 571 9.19 -9.79 -2.39
C GLU A 571 9.80 -10.87 -1.47
N LEU A 572 10.65 -10.49 -0.52
CA LEU A 572 11.28 -11.42 0.42
C LEU A 572 10.36 -11.81 1.59
N LEU A 573 9.24 -11.12 1.76
CA LEU A 573 8.29 -11.34 2.87
C LEU A 573 7.46 -12.62 2.69
N ASP A 574 7.19 -13.02 1.44
CA ASP A 574 6.39 -14.20 1.12
C ASP A 574 7.21 -15.24 0.33
N PRO A 575 7.69 -16.31 0.98
CA PRO A 575 8.44 -17.36 0.31
C PRO A 575 7.64 -18.08 -0.78
N ALA A 576 6.31 -18.11 -0.66
CA ALA A 576 5.44 -18.82 -1.61
C ALA A 576 5.47 -18.14 -2.99
N THR A 577 5.50 -16.80 -3.03
CA THR A 577 5.59 -16.04 -4.29
C THR A 577 7.03 -15.87 -4.77
N LEU A 578 8.00 -15.78 -3.85
CA LEU A 578 9.41 -15.57 -4.16
C LEU A 578 10.02 -16.74 -4.95
N TYR A 579 9.76 -17.98 -4.51
CA TYR A 579 10.35 -19.19 -5.12
C TYR A 579 9.42 -19.88 -6.12
N GLN A 580 8.21 -19.38 -6.33
CA GLN A 580 7.30 -19.83 -7.38
C GLN A 580 7.08 -18.71 -8.40
N PRO A 581 7.76 -18.78 -9.56
CA PRO A 581 7.55 -17.84 -10.64
C PRO A 581 6.09 -17.85 -11.08
N THR A 582 5.65 -16.70 -11.58
CA THR A 582 4.33 -16.54 -12.22
C THR A 582 4.10 -17.61 -13.27
N ALA A 583 2.91 -18.21 -13.27
CA ALA A 583 2.51 -19.15 -14.30
C ALA A 583 2.65 -18.49 -15.70
N THR A 584 3.09 -19.25 -16.69
CA THR A 584 3.48 -18.70 -18.00
C THR A 584 2.34 -17.99 -18.74
N ASP A 585 1.10 -18.35 -18.46
CA ASP A 585 -0.13 -17.75 -18.99
C ASP A 585 -0.65 -16.57 -18.15
N ALA A 586 -0.18 -16.41 -16.90
CA ALA A 586 -0.68 -15.42 -15.95
C ALA A 586 0.06 -14.07 -15.96
N TYR A 587 1.21 -13.94 -16.64
CA TYR A 587 2.00 -12.69 -16.67
C TYR A 587 1.18 -11.46 -17.09
N ARG A 588 0.26 -11.62 -18.05
CA ARG A 588 -0.59 -10.52 -18.53
C ARG A 588 -1.66 -10.11 -17.51
N ASP A 589 -2.14 -11.06 -16.73
CA ASP A 589 -3.16 -10.84 -15.71
C ASP A 589 -2.54 -10.24 -14.45
N GLU A 590 -1.39 -10.77 -14.00
CA GLU A 590 -0.63 -10.19 -12.88
C GLU A 590 -0.20 -8.74 -13.20
N LEU A 591 0.27 -8.49 -14.42
CA LEU A 591 0.65 -7.13 -14.82
C LEU A 591 -0.55 -6.17 -14.83
N ARG A 592 -1.71 -6.61 -15.36
CA ARG A 592 -2.94 -5.80 -15.29
C ARG A 592 -3.34 -5.53 -13.85
N GLN A 593 -3.31 -6.54 -12.99
CA GLN A 593 -3.63 -6.39 -11.56
C GLN A 593 -2.68 -5.41 -10.87
N TYR A 594 -1.39 -5.45 -11.21
CA TYR A 594 -0.38 -4.54 -10.67
C TYR A 594 -0.65 -3.07 -11.05
N LEU A 595 -1.16 -2.83 -12.26
CA LEU A 595 -1.44 -1.49 -12.81
C LEU A 595 -2.81 -0.93 -12.39
N LEU A 596 -3.78 -1.76 -11.95
CA LEU A 596 -5.14 -1.32 -11.56
C LEU A 596 -5.18 -0.20 -10.51
N ARG A 597 -4.15 -0.11 -9.66
CA ARG A 597 -4.04 0.87 -8.57
C ARG A 597 -3.48 2.22 -9.01
N ILE A 598 -3.08 2.36 -10.27
CA ILE A 598 -2.39 3.52 -10.83
C ILE A 598 -3.33 4.23 -11.80
N PRO A 599 -3.55 5.54 -11.68
CA PRO A 599 -4.36 6.29 -12.64
C PRO A 599 -3.84 6.13 -14.07
N GLU A 600 -4.73 5.90 -15.04
CA GLU A 600 -4.33 5.74 -16.45
C GLU A 600 -3.74 7.02 -17.06
N GLU A 601 -4.09 8.19 -16.50
CA GLU A 601 -3.62 9.49 -17.00
C GLU A 601 -2.21 9.87 -16.50
N ASP A 602 -1.67 9.16 -15.51
CA ASP A 602 -0.34 9.44 -14.96
C ASP A 602 0.75 8.61 -15.68
N GLU A 603 1.28 9.15 -16.78
CA GLU A 603 2.30 8.48 -17.61
C GLU A 603 3.56 8.11 -16.79
N GLU A 604 3.98 8.95 -15.85
CA GLU A 604 5.20 8.75 -15.06
C GLU A 604 5.04 7.57 -14.09
N GLN A 605 3.92 7.50 -13.37
CA GLN A 605 3.65 6.39 -12.47
C GLN A 605 3.43 5.06 -13.23
N GLN A 606 2.75 5.09 -14.38
CA GLN A 606 2.59 3.92 -15.23
C GLN A 606 3.95 3.39 -15.71
N LEU A 607 4.84 4.28 -16.17
CA LEU A 607 6.20 3.92 -16.57
C LEU A 607 7.01 3.33 -15.42
N GLU A 608 6.93 3.93 -14.24
CA GLU A 608 7.63 3.43 -13.06
C GLU A 608 7.11 2.04 -12.67
N ALA A 609 5.81 1.81 -12.69
CA ALA A 609 5.21 0.54 -12.32
C ALA A 609 5.55 -0.61 -13.27
N LEU A 610 5.63 -0.37 -14.59
CA LEU A 610 6.10 -1.37 -15.55
C LEU A 610 7.53 -1.83 -15.22
N ARG A 611 8.39 -0.90 -14.80
CA ARG A 611 9.78 -1.20 -14.42
C ARG A 611 9.81 -1.98 -13.11
N GLN A 612 9.06 -1.56 -12.10
CA GLN A 612 8.96 -2.28 -10.82
C GLN A 612 8.47 -3.71 -11.03
N PHE A 613 7.41 -3.90 -11.82
CA PHE A 613 6.91 -5.23 -12.16
C PHE A 613 7.97 -6.09 -12.85
N LYS A 614 8.66 -5.55 -13.86
CA LYS A 614 9.77 -6.27 -14.52
C LYS A 614 10.83 -6.70 -13.49
N GLN A 615 11.25 -5.80 -12.61
CA GLN A 615 12.30 -6.10 -11.63
C GLN A 615 11.85 -7.18 -10.63
N ALA A 616 10.61 -7.12 -10.15
CA ALA A 616 10.03 -8.13 -9.27
C ALA A 616 9.98 -9.51 -9.94
N GLN A 617 9.50 -9.58 -11.18
CA GLN A 617 9.44 -10.84 -11.93
C GLN A 617 10.83 -11.39 -12.26
N HIS A 618 11.81 -10.53 -12.58
CA HIS A 618 13.21 -10.95 -12.74
C HIS A 618 13.77 -11.56 -11.45
N LEU A 619 13.48 -10.95 -10.30
CA LEU A 619 13.90 -11.46 -9.00
C LEU A 619 13.27 -12.83 -8.71
N ARG A 620 11.96 -12.99 -8.92
CA ARG A 620 11.25 -14.27 -8.73
C ARG A 620 11.79 -15.38 -9.63
N ILE A 621 12.05 -15.08 -10.91
CA ILE A 621 12.66 -16.05 -11.84
C ILE A 621 14.07 -16.44 -11.37
N ALA A 622 14.90 -15.47 -11.00
CA ALA A 622 16.27 -15.72 -10.52
C ALA A 622 16.27 -16.49 -9.18
N ALA A 623 15.39 -16.15 -8.25
CA ALA A 623 15.26 -16.82 -6.97
C ALA A 623 14.83 -18.29 -7.14
N ALA A 624 13.90 -18.57 -8.07
CA ALA A 624 13.47 -19.93 -8.38
C ALA A 624 14.54 -20.76 -9.10
N ASP A 625 15.32 -20.13 -9.99
CA ASP A 625 16.49 -20.74 -10.66
C ASP A 625 17.55 -21.12 -9.61
N ILE A 626 17.91 -20.17 -8.73
CA ILE A 626 18.86 -20.38 -7.62
C ILE A 626 18.37 -21.47 -6.65
N ALA A 627 17.08 -21.49 -6.33
CA ALA A 627 16.51 -22.48 -5.41
C ALA A 627 16.28 -23.85 -6.05
N GLY A 628 16.43 -23.98 -7.37
CA GLY A 628 16.16 -25.20 -8.13
C GLY A 628 14.67 -25.54 -8.25
N THR A 629 13.76 -24.62 -7.92
CA THR A 629 12.31 -24.79 -8.08
C THR A 629 11.85 -24.55 -9.51
N LEU A 630 12.61 -23.77 -10.29
CA LEU A 630 12.44 -23.62 -11.73
C LEU A 630 13.58 -24.34 -12.47
N PRO A 631 13.29 -25.31 -13.35
CA PRO A 631 14.32 -25.89 -14.21
C PRO A 631 14.95 -24.80 -15.08
N VAL A 632 16.28 -24.73 -15.12
CA VAL A 632 17.03 -23.72 -15.91
C VAL A 632 16.59 -23.64 -17.39
N MET A 633 16.13 -24.77 -17.96
CA MET A 633 15.58 -24.81 -19.33
C MET A 633 14.36 -23.90 -19.53
N LYS A 634 13.62 -23.61 -18.46
CA LYS A 634 12.40 -22.80 -18.43
C LYS A 634 12.67 -21.32 -18.14
N VAL A 635 13.88 -20.94 -17.71
CA VAL A 635 14.23 -19.54 -17.43
C VAL A 635 13.99 -18.65 -18.65
N SER A 636 14.50 -19.05 -19.83
CA SER A 636 14.25 -18.30 -21.07
C SER A 636 12.78 -18.26 -21.48
N ASP A 637 11.99 -19.30 -21.18
CA ASP A 637 10.55 -19.30 -21.43
C ASP A 637 9.87 -18.21 -20.60
N HIS A 638 10.13 -18.17 -19.28
CA HIS A 638 9.56 -17.16 -18.37
C HIS A 638 9.99 -15.74 -18.74
N LEU A 639 11.26 -15.52 -19.07
CA LEU A 639 11.75 -14.21 -19.52
C LEU A 639 11.09 -13.76 -20.83
N THR A 640 10.81 -14.71 -21.74
CA THR A 640 10.11 -14.44 -23.00
C THR A 640 8.64 -14.08 -22.76
N TRP A 641 7.93 -14.83 -21.93
CA TRP A 641 6.54 -14.53 -21.57
C TRP A 641 6.39 -13.19 -20.86
N LEU A 642 7.31 -12.87 -19.94
CA LEU A 642 7.37 -11.57 -19.28
C LEU A 642 7.57 -10.43 -20.30
N ALA A 643 8.53 -10.58 -21.22
CA ALA A 643 8.79 -9.58 -22.24
C ALA A 643 7.57 -9.36 -23.15
N GLU A 644 6.86 -10.42 -23.54
CA GLU A 644 5.62 -10.30 -24.32
C GLU A 644 4.51 -9.58 -23.58
N ALA A 645 4.28 -9.91 -22.30
CA ALA A 645 3.28 -9.22 -21.49
C ALA A 645 3.60 -7.72 -21.36
N ILE A 646 4.88 -7.38 -21.20
CA ILE A 646 5.34 -5.99 -21.15
C ILE A 646 5.16 -5.30 -22.52
N VAL A 647 5.53 -5.95 -23.63
CA VAL A 647 5.33 -5.40 -24.98
C VAL A 647 3.85 -5.11 -25.23
N GLU A 648 2.96 -6.03 -24.86
CA GLU A 648 1.52 -5.83 -25.01
C GLU A 648 1.02 -4.61 -24.24
N GLN A 649 1.44 -4.45 -22.98
CA GLN A 649 1.02 -3.30 -22.17
C GLN A 649 1.63 -1.98 -22.66
N VAL A 650 2.88 -1.97 -23.09
CA VAL A 650 3.51 -0.77 -23.67
C VAL A 650 2.79 -0.34 -24.95
N VAL A 651 2.42 -1.29 -25.81
CA VAL A 651 1.63 -0.96 -27.01
C VAL A 651 0.24 -0.46 -26.63
N GLN A 652 -0.42 -1.05 -25.64
CA GLN A 652 -1.72 -0.59 -25.14
C GLN A 652 -1.66 0.85 -24.63
N GLN A 653 -0.65 1.17 -23.81
CA GLN A 653 -0.46 2.51 -23.26
C GLN A 653 -0.14 3.53 -24.37
N ALA A 654 0.78 3.20 -25.28
CA ALA A 654 1.12 4.05 -26.42
C ALA A 654 -0.11 4.26 -27.33
N TRP A 655 -0.93 3.23 -27.54
CA TRP A 655 -2.15 3.31 -28.32
C TRP A 655 -3.15 4.28 -27.71
N GLN A 656 -3.44 4.15 -26.42
CA GLN A 656 -4.35 5.06 -25.70
C GLN A 656 -3.89 6.52 -25.84
N MET A 657 -2.60 6.80 -25.63
CA MET A 657 -2.03 8.15 -25.79
C MET A 657 -2.19 8.69 -27.22
N MET A 658 -2.00 7.84 -28.24
CA MET A 658 -2.15 8.28 -29.63
C MET A 658 -3.61 8.52 -29.98
N VAL A 659 -4.52 7.65 -29.55
CA VAL A 659 -5.97 7.78 -29.79
C VAL A 659 -6.54 9.00 -29.08
N GLN A 660 -6.15 9.26 -27.82
CA GLN A 660 -6.60 10.45 -27.10
C GLN A 660 -6.21 11.75 -27.82
N ARG A 661 -5.06 11.76 -28.50
CA ARG A 661 -4.54 12.96 -29.17
C ARG A 661 -4.98 13.14 -30.62
N TYR A 662 -5.09 12.05 -31.38
CA TYR A 662 -5.30 12.09 -32.83
C TYR A 662 -6.58 11.38 -33.27
N GLY A 663 -7.25 10.66 -32.36
CA GLY A 663 -8.30 9.70 -32.69
C GLY A 663 -7.75 8.40 -33.27
N ARG A 664 -8.64 7.53 -33.72
CA ARG A 664 -8.36 6.23 -34.33
C ARG A 664 -8.21 6.35 -35.84
N PRO A 665 -7.34 5.57 -36.48
CA PRO A 665 -7.32 5.44 -37.93
C PRO A 665 -8.68 4.94 -38.49
N SER A 666 -9.20 5.63 -39.51
CA SER A 666 -10.55 5.45 -40.05
C SER A 666 -10.83 4.10 -40.71
N HIS A 667 -9.79 3.32 -41.04
CA HIS A 667 -9.92 1.99 -41.63
C HIS A 667 -10.23 0.90 -40.59
N LEU A 668 -10.21 1.22 -39.30
CA LEU A 668 -10.46 0.27 -38.22
C LEU A 668 -11.96 0.20 -37.94
N ASN A 669 -12.58 -0.92 -38.32
CA ASN A 669 -14.03 -1.13 -38.18
C ASN A 669 -14.43 -1.68 -36.81
N GLU A 670 -13.50 -2.34 -36.10
CA GLU A 670 -13.77 -2.97 -34.81
C GLU A 670 -13.12 -2.18 -33.66
N PRO A 671 -13.82 -1.99 -32.52
CA PRO A 671 -13.28 -1.24 -31.39
C PRO A 671 -11.99 -1.80 -30.81
N GLN A 672 -11.73 -3.10 -30.93
CA GLN A 672 -10.50 -3.74 -30.42
C GLN A 672 -9.38 -3.83 -31.46
N ALA A 673 -9.70 -3.68 -32.75
CA ALA A 673 -8.71 -3.75 -33.82
C ALA A 673 -7.75 -2.56 -33.75
N ARG A 674 -6.46 -2.84 -33.92
CA ARG A 674 -5.41 -1.82 -33.90
C ARG A 674 -4.68 -1.69 -35.22
N GLY A 675 -4.76 -2.65 -36.14
CA GLY A 675 -4.07 -2.57 -37.45
C GLY A 675 -2.53 -2.48 -37.34
N PHE A 676 -1.98 -2.91 -36.20
CA PHE A 676 -0.57 -2.78 -35.83
C PHE A 676 -0.02 -4.08 -35.27
N ALA A 677 1.21 -4.43 -35.64
CA ALA A 677 1.89 -5.64 -35.19
C ALA A 677 3.34 -5.34 -34.78
N VAL A 678 3.79 -6.05 -33.74
CA VAL A 678 5.18 -6.09 -33.29
C VAL A 678 5.74 -7.47 -33.56
N ILE A 679 6.85 -7.52 -34.30
CA ILE A 679 7.56 -8.75 -34.65
C ILE A 679 8.82 -8.83 -33.79
N GLY A 680 8.93 -9.89 -33.00
CA GLY A 680 10.13 -10.22 -32.24
C GLY A 680 11.12 -10.98 -33.11
N TYR A 681 12.32 -10.45 -33.24
CA TYR A 681 13.48 -11.08 -33.88
C TYR A 681 14.46 -11.62 -32.82
N GLY A 682 15.58 -12.18 -33.28
CA GLY A 682 16.71 -12.54 -32.43
C GLY A 682 16.31 -13.45 -31.27
N LYS A 683 16.74 -13.10 -30.05
CA LYS A 683 16.52 -13.90 -28.85
C LYS A 683 15.05 -13.96 -28.44
N LEU A 684 14.32 -12.85 -28.56
CA LEU A 684 12.89 -12.79 -28.26
C LEU A 684 12.09 -13.70 -29.20
N GLY A 685 12.37 -13.61 -30.49
CA GLY A 685 11.73 -14.42 -31.51
C GLY A 685 12.06 -15.92 -31.40
N GLY A 686 13.29 -16.23 -30.97
CA GLY A 686 13.77 -17.60 -30.79
C GLY A 686 13.64 -18.20 -29.39
N TRP A 687 12.85 -17.62 -28.48
CA TRP A 687 12.64 -18.14 -27.11
C TRP A 687 13.95 -18.34 -26.31
N GLU A 688 14.82 -17.32 -26.38
CA GLU A 688 16.20 -17.38 -25.86
C GLU A 688 16.58 -16.11 -25.08
N LEU A 689 15.61 -15.43 -24.47
CA LEU A 689 15.94 -14.30 -23.61
C LEU A 689 16.74 -14.77 -22.38
N GLY A 690 17.72 -13.95 -22.01
CA GLY A 690 18.42 -14.00 -20.72
C GLY A 690 18.18 -12.69 -19.93
N TYR A 691 18.58 -12.65 -18.65
CA TYR A 691 18.24 -11.58 -17.71
C TYR A 691 18.58 -10.15 -18.18
N SER A 692 19.61 -9.98 -19.01
CA SER A 692 20.07 -8.69 -19.54
C SER A 692 19.89 -8.53 -21.05
N SER A 693 18.98 -9.30 -21.66
CA SER A 693 18.80 -9.25 -23.12
C SER A 693 18.01 -8.05 -23.60
N ASP A 694 18.47 -7.48 -24.71
CA ASP A 694 17.74 -6.50 -25.52
C ASP A 694 16.55 -7.17 -26.24
N LEU A 695 15.58 -6.35 -26.66
CA LEU A 695 14.44 -6.78 -27.47
C LEU A 695 14.63 -6.34 -28.93
N ASP A 696 14.84 -7.31 -29.81
CA ASP A 696 14.91 -7.06 -31.26
C ASP A 696 13.49 -6.94 -31.84
N LEU A 697 13.03 -5.71 -32.13
CA LEU A 697 11.63 -5.44 -32.53
C LEU A 697 11.53 -4.80 -33.93
N VAL A 698 10.59 -5.31 -34.74
CA VAL A 698 10.19 -4.69 -36.01
C VAL A 698 8.69 -4.41 -35.99
N PHE A 699 8.28 -3.22 -36.45
CA PHE A 699 6.89 -2.77 -36.41
C PHE A 699 6.25 -2.81 -37.80
N LEU A 700 5.05 -3.39 -37.89
CA LEU A 700 4.28 -3.48 -39.13
C LEU A 700 2.84 -2.94 -38.94
N HIS A 701 2.26 -2.39 -40.00
CA HIS A 701 0.85 -2.00 -40.03
C HIS A 701 0.18 -2.38 -41.35
N ASP A 702 -1.15 -2.42 -41.39
CA ASP A 702 -1.94 -2.69 -42.62
C ASP A 702 -2.73 -1.48 -43.13
N CYS A 703 -2.44 -0.29 -42.58
CA CYS A 703 -3.05 0.99 -42.97
C CYS A 703 -3.06 1.25 -44.50
N PRO A 704 -4.24 1.50 -45.10
CA PRO A 704 -4.37 2.06 -46.45
C PRO A 704 -3.71 3.44 -46.57
N ALA A 705 -3.43 3.89 -47.79
CA ALA A 705 -2.76 5.18 -48.03
C ALA A 705 -3.70 6.38 -47.82
N GLU A 706 -4.99 6.16 -47.97
CA GLU A 706 -6.08 7.12 -47.89
C GLU A 706 -6.71 7.23 -46.49
N ALA A 707 -6.30 6.38 -45.54
CA ALA A 707 -6.83 6.37 -44.19
C ALA A 707 -6.32 7.60 -43.39
N VAL A 708 -7.22 8.21 -42.63
CA VAL A 708 -6.95 9.37 -41.75
C VAL A 708 -7.46 9.08 -40.35
N THR A 709 -7.03 9.83 -39.34
CA THR A 709 -7.51 9.65 -37.98
C THR A 709 -8.78 10.46 -37.70
N ASP A 710 -9.66 9.95 -36.83
CA ASP A 710 -11.00 10.50 -36.57
C ASP A 710 -11.11 11.49 -35.39
N GLY A 711 -9.99 11.88 -34.78
CA GLY A 711 -9.96 12.78 -33.62
C GLY A 711 -9.91 14.27 -34.00
N GLU A 712 -9.91 15.14 -32.98
CA GLU A 712 -9.88 16.60 -33.16
C GLU A 712 -8.71 17.08 -34.04
N ARG A 713 -7.57 16.39 -33.93
CA ARG A 713 -6.41 16.60 -34.79
C ARG A 713 -6.22 15.42 -35.75
N SER A 714 -6.91 15.49 -36.88
CA SER A 714 -6.78 14.50 -37.97
C SER A 714 -5.38 14.50 -38.60
N ILE A 715 -4.77 13.32 -38.71
CA ILE A 715 -3.49 13.07 -39.39
C ILE A 715 -3.61 11.88 -40.34
N ASP A 716 -2.62 11.72 -41.22
CA ASP A 716 -2.48 10.52 -42.06
C ASP A 716 -2.32 9.25 -41.19
N GLY A 717 -3.01 8.16 -41.58
CA GLY A 717 -3.03 6.92 -40.82
C GLY A 717 -1.66 6.23 -40.74
N ARG A 718 -0.82 6.33 -41.77
CA ARG A 718 0.56 5.79 -41.71
C ARG A 718 1.43 6.62 -40.78
N GLN A 719 1.23 7.96 -40.79
CA GLN A 719 1.87 8.85 -39.84
C GLN A 719 1.46 8.55 -38.40
N PHE A 720 0.20 8.17 -38.15
CA PHE A 720 -0.25 7.72 -36.84
C PHE A 720 0.55 6.50 -36.35
N TYR A 721 0.69 5.45 -37.17
CA TYR A 721 1.46 4.26 -36.78
C TYR A 721 2.96 4.53 -36.62
N LEU A 722 3.52 5.47 -37.39
CA LEU A 722 4.91 5.91 -37.20
C LEU A 722 5.09 6.56 -35.83
N ARG A 723 4.18 7.45 -35.43
CA ARG A 723 4.19 8.09 -34.11
C ARG A 723 3.94 7.09 -32.98
N LEU A 724 3.08 6.10 -33.21
CA LEU A 724 2.85 4.99 -32.27
C LEU A 724 4.15 4.21 -32.02
N ALA A 725 4.84 3.80 -33.09
CA ALA A 725 6.12 3.10 -32.97
C ALA A 725 7.19 3.95 -32.25
N GLN A 726 7.26 5.25 -32.55
CA GLN A 726 8.16 6.18 -31.83
C GLN A 726 7.81 6.28 -30.35
N ARG A 727 6.51 6.33 -29.99
CA ARG A 727 6.06 6.36 -28.60
C ARG A 727 6.39 5.05 -27.89
N ILE A 728 6.20 3.90 -28.52
CA ILE A 728 6.60 2.59 -27.97
C ILE A 728 8.10 2.58 -27.64
N MET A 729 8.95 3.00 -28.59
CA MET A 729 10.40 3.11 -28.36
C MET A 729 10.71 4.02 -27.15
N HIS A 730 10.04 5.17 -27.06
CA HIS A 730 10.20 6.10 -25.96
C HIS A 730 9.84 5.46 -24.60
N LEU A 731 8.67 4.83 -24.48
CA LEU A 731 8.23 4.20 -23.22
C LEU A 731 9.20 3.12 -22.73
N PHE A 732 9.82 2.37 -23.66
CA PHE A 732 10.87 1.40 -23.33
C PHE A 732 12.17 2.04 -22.83
N SER A 733 12.65 3.08 -23.53
CA SER A 733 13.99 3.67 -23.30
C SER A 733 14.04 4.75 -22.22
N THR A 734 12.91 5.36 -21.86
CA THR A 734 12.87 6.44 -20.85
C THR A 734 13.42 5.94 -19.52
N ARG A 735 14.20 6.77 -18.82
CA ARG A 735 14.79 6.42 -17.54
C ARG A 735 13.97 7.03 -16.41
N THR A 736 13.50 6.18 -15.49
CA THR A 736 12.84 6.58 -14.23
C THR A 736 13.72 6.23 -13.03
N SER A 737 13.21 6.38 -11.81
CA SER A 737 13.88 5.91 -10.59
C SER A 737 14.25 4.44 -10.63
N SER A 738 13.42 3.60 -11.27
CA SER A 738 13.67 2.16 -11.46
C SER A 738 14.40 1.82 -12.77
N GLY A 739 15.07 2.78 -13.40
CA GLY A 739 15.88 2.56 -14.60
C GLY A 739 15.09 2.60 -15.91
N ILE A 740 15.49 1.77 -16.88
CA ILE A 740 14.79 1.62 -18.17
C ILE A 740 14.01 0.31 -18.20
N LEU A 741 13.02 0.19 -19.09
CA LEU A 741 12.20 -1.01 -19.19
C LEU A 741 12.93 -2.11 -19.97
N TYR A 742 13.29 -1.86 -21.23
CA TYR A 742 14.19 -2.70 -22.03
C TYR A 742 14.98 -1.83 -23.00
N GLU A 743 16.20 -2.24 -23.31
CA GLU A 743 16.86 -1.78 -24.53
C GLU A 743 16.15 -2.42 -25.73
N VAL A 744 15.80 -1.61 -26.71
CA VAL A 744 15.08 -2.07 -27.90
C VAL A 744 15.93 -1.82 -29.14
N ASP A 745 16.18 -2.89 -29.89
CA ASP A 745 16.91 -2.84 -31.15
C ASP A 745 15.95 -3.00 -32.34
N ALA A 746 15.81 -1.95 -33.14
CA ALA A 746 14.99 -1.94 -34.35
C ALA A 746 15.81 -2.01 -35.64
N ARG A 747 17.09 -2.41 -35.60
CA ARG A 747 18.00 -2.39 -36.77
C ARG A 747 17.72 -3.50 -37.79
N LEU A 748 16.97 -4.54 -37.42
CA LEU A 748 16.59 -5.65 -38.32
C LEU A 748 15.37 -5.34 -39.20
N ARG A 749 14.83 -4.12 -39.14
CA ARG A 749 13.74 -3.67 -40.03
C ARG A 749 14.27 -3.45 -41.46
N PRO A 750 13.38 -3.46 -42.49
CA PRO A 750 13.77 -3.18 -43.87
C PRO A 750 14.64 -1.92 -44.02
N SER A 751 15.72 -2.02 -44.78
CA SER A 751 16.74 -0.97 -44.98
C SER A 751 17.47 -0.51 -43.69
N GLY A 752 17.35 -1.28 -42.61
CA GLY A 752 18.03 -1.05 -41.33
C GLY A 752 17.77 0.33 -40.73
N ALA A 753 18.81 0.97 -40.21
CA ALA A 753 18.71 2.29 -39.57
C ALA A 753 18.24 3.41 -40.51
N ALA A 754 18.45 3.26 -41.83
CA ALA A 754 18.02 4.21 -42.85
C ALA A 754 16.55 4.03 -43.27
N GLY A 755 15.94 2.88 -42.96
CA GLY A 755 14.55 2.58 -43.26
C GLY A 755 13.56 3.21 -42.27
N MET A 756 12.30 3.30 -42.71
CA MET A 756 11.18 3.73 -41.86
C MET A 756 11.07 2.85 -40.62
N LEU A 757 10.71 3.43 -39.49
CA LEU A 757 10.57 2.69 -38.23
C LEU A 757 9.42 1.67 -38.27
N VAL A 758 8.38 1.96 -39.06
CA VAL A 758 7.23 1.09 -39.29
C VAL A 758 7.02 0.94 -40.80
N SER A 759 6.67 -0.28 -41.23
CA SER A 759 6.41 -0.61 -42.64
C SER A 759 5.04 -1.22 -42.83
N THR A 760 4.48 -1.09 -44.04
CA THR A 760 3.28 -1.87 -44.38
C THR A 760 3.62 -3.34 -44.57
N PHE A 761 2.68 -4.25 -44.31
CA PHE A 761 2.86 -5.67 -44.63
C PHE A 761 3.21 -5.92 -46.11
N ALA A 762 2.64 -5.13 -47.03
CA ALA A 762 2.94 -5.25 -48.46
C ALA A 762 4.38 -4.80 -48.79
N ALA A 763 4.80 -3.66 -48.26
CA ALA A 763 6.19 -3.19 -48.44
C ALA A 763 7.21 -4.13 -47.78
N PHE A 764 6.85 -4.74 -46.64
CA PHE A 764 7.68 -5.74 -46.00
C PHE A 764 7.82 -7.00 -46.85
N ASP A 765 6.72 -7.55 -47.40
CA ASP A 765 6.77 -8.70 -48.30
C ASP A 765 7.60 -8.40 -49.56
N ASP A 766 7.37 -7.24 -50.18
CA ASP A 766 8.10 -6.81 -51.38
C ASP A 766 9.61 -6.68 -51.14
N TYR A 767 10.00 -5.98 -50.06
CA TYR A 767 11.40 -5.87 -49.65
C TYR A 767 12.03 -7.24 -49.41
N GLN A 768 11.34 -8.14 -48.69
CA GLN A 768 11.85 -9.48 -48.39
C GLN A 768 12.04 -10.34 -49.66
N ARG A 769 11.28 -10.10 -50.74
CA ARG A 769 11.40 -10.83 -52.00
C ARG A 769 12.51 -10.30 -52.90
N HIS A 770 12.65 -8.98 -52.97
CA HIS A 770 13.41 -8.34 -54.05
C HIS A 770 14.71 -7.68 -53.58
N GLU A 771 14.79 -7.25 -52.32
CA GLU A 771 15.93 -6.48 -51.81
C GLU A 771 16.70 -7.17 -50.68
N ALA A 772 16.01 -8.00 -49.88
CA ALA A 772 16.60 -8.59 -48.67
C ALA A 772 17.74 -9.57 -48.98
N TRP A 773 18.83 -9.44 -48.22
CA TRP A 773 19.97 -10.33 -48.31
C TRP A 773 19.70 -11.67 -47.62
N THR A 774 20.48 -12.70 -47.95
CA THR A 774 20.38 -14.03 -47.32
C THR A 774 20.49 -13.99 -45.80
N TRP A 775 21.31 -13.09 -45.22
CA TRP A 775 21.42 -12.94 -43.77
C TRP A 775 20.16 -12.33 -43.13
N GLU A 776 19.38 -11.52 -43.86
CA GLU A 776 18.08 -11.03 -43.40
C GLU A 776 17.05 -12.16 -43.41
N HIS A 777 17.10 -13.06 -44.39
CA HIS A 777 16.30 -14.29 -44.40
C HIS A 777 16.70 -15.23 -43.27
N GLN A 778 17.99 -15.33 -42.91
CA GLN A 778 18.45 -16.06 -41.73
C GLN A 778 17.84 -15.47 -40.44
N ALA A 779 17.85 -14.15 -40.29
CA ALA A 779 17.22 -13.48 -39.16
C ALA A 779 15.69 -13.71 -39.13
N LEU A 780 15.04 -13.74 -40.30
CA LEU A 780 13.60 -14.01 -40.46
C LEU A 780 13.20 -15.43 -40.00
N VAL A 781 14.11 -16.41 -40.04
CA VAL A 781 13.87 -17.75 -39.45
C VAL A 781 13.51 -17.63 -37.98
N ARG A 782 14.14 -16.71 -37.25
CA ARG A 782 13.88 -16.48 -35.82
C ARG A 782 12.71 -15.52 -35.55
N ALA A 783 12.17 -14.88 -36.58
CA ALA A 783 11.12 -13.88 -36.42
C ALA A 783 9.75 -14.51 -36.15
N ARG A 784 9.00 -13.91 -35.21
CA ARG A 784 7.59 -14.23 -34.95
C ARG A 784 6.84 -13.00 -34.46
N ILE A 785 5.52 -13.01 -34.60
CA ILE A 785 4.69 -11.97 -33.99
C ILE A 785 4.71 -12.13 -32.46
N VAL A 786 4.89 -11.02 -31.75
CA VAL A 786 4.79 -10.95 -30.27
C VAL A 786 3.60 -10.10 -29.83
N PHE A 787 3.10 -9.25 -30.72
CA PHE A 787 1.86 -8.49 -30.53
C PHE A 787 1.19 -8.27 -31.88
N GLY A 788 -0.13 -8.40 -31.94
CA GLY A 788 -0.95 -8.05 -33.10
C GLY A 788 -2.20 -8.91 -33.21
N ASP A 789 -3.15 -8.42 -33.99
CA ASP A 789 -4.45 -9.07 -34.17
C ASP A 789 -4.30 -10.42 -34.88
N ALA A 790 -5.23 -11.36 -34.66
CA ALA A 790 -5.14 -12.73 -35.20
C ALA A 790 -4.99 -12.76 -36.73
N ALA A 791 -5.68 -11.86 -37.44
CA ALA A 791 -5.57 -11.71 -38.89
C ALA A 791 -4.16 -11.26 -39.33
N LEU A 792 -3.55 -10.31 -38.60
CA LEU A 792 -2.19 -9.83 -38.88
C LEU A 792 -1.14 -10.91 -38.58
N SER A 793 -1.35 -11.69 -37.52
CA SER A 793 -0.53 -12.86 -37.17
C SER A 793 -0.51 -13.90 -38.29
N GLN A 794 -1.68 -14.25 -38.82
CA GLN A 794 -1.80 -15.17 -39.96
C GLN A 794 -1.14 -14.59 -41.21
N ARG A 795 -1.32 -13.29 -41.48
CA ARG A 795 -0.71 -12.61 -42.63
C ARG A 795 0.83 -12.61 -42.54
N PHE A 796 1.40 -12.23 -41.39
CA PHE A 796 2.85 -12.30 -41.18
C PHE A 796 3.37 -13.72 -41.37
N THR A 797 2.69 -14.70 -40.77
CA THR A 797 3.07 -16.11 -40.86
C THR A 797 3.05 -16.60 -42.31
N GLY A 798 2.06 -16.18 -43.10
CA GLY A 798 1.99 -16.46 -44.55
C GLY A 798 3.16 -15.85 -45.33
N ILE A 799 3.47 -14.56 -45.08
CA ILE A 799 4.61 -13.87 -45.70
C ILE A 799 5.91 -14.59 -45.33
N ARG A 800 6.21 -14.75 -44.03
CA ARG A 800 7.41 -15.44 -43.54
C ARG A 800 7.55 -16.82 -44.16
N ARG A 801 6.50 -17.64 -44.13
CA ARG A 801 6.51 -18.98 -44.73
C ARG A 801 6.86 -18.92 -46.21
N SER A 802 6.25 -18.01 -46.97
CA SER A 802 6.52 -17.87 -48.41
C SER A 802 7.96 -17.47 -48.73
N ILE A 803 8.57 -16.58 -47.93
CA ILE A 803 9.96 -16.14 -48.09
C ILE A 803 10.93 -17.27 -47.72
N LEU A 804 10.68 -17.95 -46.61
CA LEU A 804 11.52 -19.07 -46.18
C LEU A 804 11.44 -20.24 -47.19
N CYS A 805 10.29 -20.46 -47.83
CA CYS A 805 10.09 -21.48 -48.86
C CYS A 805 10.56 -21.10 -50.27
N LEU A 806 11.25 -19.97 -50.46
CA LEU A 806 11.83 -19.63 -51.77
C LEU A 806 12.86 -20.71 -52.18
N PRO A 807 12.87 -21.14 -53.46
CA PRO A 807 13.88 -22.05 -53.96
C PRO A 807 15.25 -21.36 -53.94
N ARG A 808 16.25 -22.00 -53.35
CA ARG A 808 17.62 -21.50 -53.25
C ARG A 808 18.58 -22.52 -53.82
N GLU A 809 19.61 -22.03 -54.50
CA GLU A 809 20.71 -22.87 -54.97
C GLU A 809 21.55 -23.33 -53.76
N PRO A 810 21.67 -24.65 -53.50
CA PRO A 810 22.25 -25.15 -52.25
C PRO A 810 23.68 -24.67 -51.98
N GLU A 811 24.57 -24.73 -52.97
CA GLU A 811 25.99 -24.37 -52.78
C GLU A 811 26.19 -22.87 -52.60
N LYS A 812 25.40 -22.05 -53.32
CA LYS A 812 25.41 -20.59 -53.13
C LYS A 812 24.95 -20.21 -51.73
N LEU A 813 23.82 -20.74 -51.28
CA LEU A 813 23.29 -20.50 -49.93
C LEU A 813 24.29 -20.93 -48.85
N LYS A 814 24.87 -22.13 -48.98
CA LYS A 814 25.89 -22.66 -48.06
C LYS A 814 27.09 -21.71 -47.96
N THR A 815 27.58 -21.23 -49.10
CA THR A 815 28.71 -20.29 -49.17
C THR A 815 28.38 -18.96 -48.49
N GLU A 816 27.22 -18.35 -48.80
CA GLU A 816 26.78 -17.08 -48.20
C GLU A 816 26.63 -17.18 -46.68
N VAL A 817 26.04 -18.26 -46.17
CA VAL A 817 25.87 -18.48 -44.72
C VAL A 817 27.23 -18.66 -44.03
N ARG A 818 28.14 -19.45 -44.62
CA ARG A 818 29.48 -19.69 -44.05
C ARG A 818 30.29 -18.40 -44.01
N GLU A 819 30.36 -17.67 -45.13
CA GLU A 819 31.12 -16.40 -45.22
C GLU A 819 30.58 -15.36 -44.23
N MET A 820 29.26 -15.26 -44.09
CA MET A 820 28.65 -14.37 -43.10
C MET A 820 29.04 -14.78 -41.68
N ARG A 821 29.02 -16.07 -41.36
CA ARG A 821 29.41 -16.56 -40.02
C ARG A 821 30.86 -16.25 -39.70
N GLU A 822 31.76 -16.49 -40.64
CA GLU A 822 33.20 -16.23 -40.49
C GLU A 822 33.46 -14.74 -40.30
N LYS A 823 32.78 -13.89 -41.08
CA LYS A 823 32.83 -12.42 -40.90
C LYS A 823 32.35 -12.00 -39.51
N MET A 824 31.23 -12.56 -39.03
CA MET A 824 30.73 -12.29 -37.67
C MET A 824 31.72 -12.76 -36.61
N ARG A 825 32.33 -13.94 -36.77
CA ARG A 825 33.33 -14.47 -35.84
C ARG A 825 34.55 -13.56 -35.74
N ALA A 826 35.02 -13.02 -36.86
CA ALA A 826 36.17 -12.10 -36.87
C ALA A 826 35.90 -10.77 -36.11
N HIS A 827 34.63 -10.33 -36.05
CA HIS A 827 34.26 -9.07 -35.39
C HIS A 827 33.81 -9.26 -33.93
N LEU A 828 33.10 -10.34 -33.63
CA LEU A 828 32.44 -10.61 -32.34
C LEU A 828 33.14 -11.70 -31.51
N GLY A 829 33.99 -12.53 -32.12
CA GLY A 829 34.71 -13.60 -31.44
C GLY A 829 35.75 -13.09 -30.44
N ASN A 830 36.15 -13.95 -29.51
CA ASN A 830 37.04 -13.54 -28.44
C ASN A 830 38.43 -13.15 -28.98
N ARG A 831 38.87 -11.93 -28.66
CA ARG A 831 40.22 -11.44 -29.03
C ARG A 831 41.28 -11.80 -28.01
N GLN A 832 40.91 -12.28 -26.83
CA GLN A 832 41.84 -12.72 -25.78
C GLN A 832 42.32 -14.15 -26.07
N LYS A 833 43.63 -14.33 -26.24
CA LYS A 833 44.24 -15.65 -26.44
C LYS A 833 44.01 -16.52 -25.19
N GLY A 834 43.50 -17.74 -25.38
CA GLY A 834 43.33 -18.74 -24.32
C GLY A 834 41.97 -18.72 -23.58
N ARG A 835 40.94 -18.12 -24.17
CA ARG A 835 39.54 -18.15 -23.69
C ARG A 835 38.60 -18.56 -24.82
N TRP A 836 37.48 -19.20 -24.49
CA TRP A 836 36.43 -19.60 -25.43
C TRP A 836 35.11 -18.90 -25.07
N ASP A 837 34.52 -18.20 -26.03
CA ASP A 837 33.21 -17.55 -25.90
C ASP A 837 32.08 -18.51 -26.29
N ILE A 838 31.21 -18.82 -25.32
CA ILE A 838 30.11 -19.80 -25.46
C ILE A 838 29.19 -19.46 -26.64
N LYS A 839 29.04 -18.16 -26.94
CA LYS A 839 28.14 -17.68 -27.99
C LYS A 839 28.87 -17.52 -29.32
N ALA A 840 30.00 -16.81 -29.32
CA ALA A 840 30.60 -16.26 -30.53
C ALA A 840 31.66 -17.15 -31.19
N ASP A 841 32.32 -18.04 -30.45
CA ASP A 841 33.42 -18.85 -30.97
C ASP A 841 32.94 -20.14 -31.67
N ARG A 842 33.89 -20.91 -32.23
CA ARG A 842 33.60 -22.19 -32.90
C ARG A 842 33.03 -23.20 -31.90
N GLY A 843 32.00 -23.92 -32.31
CA GLY A 843 31.31 -24.90 -31.46
C GLY A 843 30.33 -24.28 -30.46
N GLY A 844 30.10 -22.96 -30.54
CA GLY A 844 29.20 -22.22 -29.65
C GLY A 844 27.76 -22.12 -30.17
N ILE A 845 26.93 -21.38 -29.43
CA ILE A 845 25.49 -21.23 -29.70
C ILE A 845 25.23 -20.65 -31.11
N THR A 846 26.00 -19.65 -31.53
CA THR A 846 25.79 -19.01 -32.84
C THR A 846 26.03 -20.00 -34.00
N ASP A 847 26.91 -21.00 -33.84
CA ASP A 847 27.12 -22.02 -34.87
C ASP A 847 25.87 -22.91 -35.00
N ILE A 848 25.24 -23.28 -33.89
CA ILE A 848 23.98 -24.05 -33.88
C ILE A 848 22.87 -23.23 -34.55
N GLU A 849 22.74 -21.95 -34.22
CA GLU A 849 21.76 -21.05 -34.85
C GLU A 849 21.95 -20.98 -36.37
N PHE A 850 23.20 -20.87 -36.84
CA PHE A 850 23.49 -20.81 -38.26
C PHE A 850 23.19 -22.12 -38.98
N ILE A 851 23.43 -23.27 -38.32
CA ILE A 851 23.05 -24.59 -38.85
C ILE A 851 21.54 -24.69 -39.00
N THR A 852 20.77 -24.33 -37.97
CA THR A 852 19.29 -24.42 -38.03
C THR A 852 18.73 -23.47 -39.08
N GLN A 853 19.20 -22.22 -39.14
CA GLN A 853 18.79 -21.23 -40.14
C GLN A 853 19.10 -21.69 -41.57
N TYR A 854 20.31 -22.18 -41.81
CA TYR A 854 20.71 -22.72 -43.10
C TYR A 854 19.79 -23.86 -43.56
N LEU A 855 19.56 -24.84 -42.68
CA LEU A 855 18.77 -26.02 -43.03
C LEU A 855 17.31 -25.66 -43.30
N VAL A 856 16.73 -24.70 -42.55
CA VAL A 856 15.40 -24.15 -42.86
C VAL A 856 15.40 -23.49 -44.22
N LEU A 857 16.32 -22.57 -44.51
CA LEU A 857 16.38 -21.86 -45.80
C LEU A 857 16.65 -22.78 -46.99
N ARG A 858 17.37 -23.88 -46.78
CA ARG A 858 17.70 -24.88 -47.78
C ARG A 858 16.52 -25.80 -48.10
N TYR A 859 15.79 -26.26 -47.08
CA TYR A 859 14.80 -27.33 -47.24
C TYR A 859 13.35 -26.89 -47.15
N ALA A 860 13.04 -25.68 -46.66
CA ALA A 860 11.66 -25.22 -46.50
C ALA A 860 10.88 -25.17 -47.82
N ALA A 861 11.54 -24.95 -48.96
CA ALA A 861 10.89 -24.99 -50.28
C ALA A 861 10.22 -26.35 -50.57
N THR A 862 10.84 -27.45 -50.15
CA THR A 862 10.31 -28.82 -50.30
C THR A 862 9.57 -29.31 -49.06
N GLU A 863 9.89 -28.76 -47.88
CA GLU A 863 9.36 -29.15 -46.58
C GLU A 863 8.82 -27.91 -45.82
N PRO A 864 7.67 -27.33 -46.22
CA PRO A 864 7.20 -26.07 -45.65
C PRO A 864 6.92 -26.10 -44.14
N GLU A 865 6.69 -27.29 -43.56
CA GLU A 865 6.47 -27.47 -42.12
C GLU A 865 7.70 -27.08 -41.29
N LEU A 866 8.91 -27.06 -41.86
CA LEU A 866 10.12 -26.52 -41.22
C LEU A 866 9.99 -25.05 -40.81
N THR A 867 9.01 -24.32 -41.35
CA THR A 867 8.75 -22.91 -41.02
C THR A 867 7.81 -22.74 -39.82
N SER A 868 7.30 -23.81 -39.21
CA SER A 868 6.25 -23.72 -38.18
C SER A 868 6.73 -23.12 -36.85
N TRP A 869 8.03 -23.22 -36.55
CA TRP A 869 8.64 -22.69 -35.34
C TRP A 869 9.84 -21.78 -35.66
N SER A 870 10.30 -21.03 -34.67
CA SER A 870 11.37 -20.03 -34.81
C SER A 870 12.55 -20.22 -33.83
N ASP A 871 12.44 -21.15 -32.89
CA ASP A 871 13.49 -21.52 -31.93
C ASP A 871 14.23 -22.79 -32.33
N ASN A 872 15.50 -22.88 -31.91
CA ASN A 872 16.41 -23.94 -32.32
C ASN A 872 15.94 -25.34 -31.92
N VAL A 873 15.36 -25.51 -30.72
CA VAL A 873 14.93 -26.82 -30.21
C VAL A 873 13.83 -27.41 -31.09
N ARG A 874 12.77 -26.65 -31.34
CA ARG A 874 11.66 -27.12 -32.18
C ARG A 874 12.05 -27.22 -33.65
N ILE A 875 12.96 -26.36 -34.15
CA ILE A 875 13.50 -26.49 -35.51
C ILE A 875 14.32 -27.78 -35.66
N LEU A 876 15.20 -28.12 -34.72
CA LEU A 876 15.98 -29.38 -34.75
C LEU A 876 15.06 -30.61 -34.71
N ALA A 877 14.01 -30.57 -33.89
CA ALA A 877 13.00 -31.63 -33.86
C ALA A 877 12.28 -31.80 -35.20
N LEU A 878 11.93 -30.69 -35.87
CA LEU A 878 11.35 -30.73 -37.21
C LEU A 878 12.33 -31.28 -38.26
N LEU A 879 13.61 -30.89 -38.21
CA LEU A 879 14.64 -31.39 -39.12
C LEU A 879 14.82 -32.91 -39.01
N ALA A 880 14.75 -33.46 -37.78
CA ALA A 880 14.76 -34.90 -37.53
C ALA A 880 13.50 -35.58 -38.08
N ARG A 881 12.31 -35.02 -37.78
CA ARG A 881 11.02 -35.57 -38.24
C ARG A 881 10.92 -35.67 -39.76
N HIS A 882 11.43 -34.68 -40.48
CA HIS A 882 11.51 -34.68 -41.95
C HIS A 882 12.73 -35.41 -42.52
N ARG A 883 13.50 -36.13 -41.66
CA ARG A 883 14.68 -36.92 -42.03
C ARG A 883 15.76 -36.12 -42.80
N ARG A 884 15.82 -34.81 -42.57
CA ARG A 884 16.89 -33.94 -43.10
C ARG A 884 18.14 -33.99 -42.22
N MET A 885 17.95 -34.31 -40.95
CA MET A 885 19.00 -34.59 -39.97
C MET A 885 18.69 -35.93 -39.29
N SER A 886 19.70 -36.69 -38.86
CA SER A 886 19.44 -37.90 -38.08
C SER A 886 18.88 -37.54 -36.71
N GLU A 887 18.07 -38.41 -36.11
CA GLU A 887 17.52 -38.19 -34.77
C GLU A 887 18.63 -38.02 -33.72
N GLU A 888 19.72 -38.77 -33.85
CA GLU A 888 20.90 -38.69 -32.97
C GLU A 888 21.63 -37.34 -33.08
N GLU A 889 21.84 -36.82 -34.29
CA GLU A 889 22.47 -35.52 -34.50
C GLU A 889 21.59 -34.39 -33.97
N ALA A 890 20.29 -34.42 -34.28
CA ALA A 890 19.35 -33.42 -33.81
C ALA A 890 19.23 -33.41 -32.27
N TYR A 891 19.19 -34.58 -31.64
CA TYR A 891 19.21 -34.70 -30.18
C TYR A 891 20.50 -34.15 -29.59
N SER A 892 21.65 -34.51 -30.15
CA SER A 892 22.97 -34.07 -29.67
C SER A 892 23.15 -32.55 -29.78
N LEU A 893 22.70 -31.95 -30.89
CA LEU A 893 22.71 -30.49 -31.07
C LEU A 893 21.72 -29.80 -30.12
N THR A 894 20.55 -30.38 -29.89
CA THR A 894 19.57 -29.86 -28.93
C THR A 894 20.13 -29.86 -27.52
N HIS A 895 20.76 -30.96 -27.11
CA HIS A 895 21.42 -31.08 -25.82
C HIS A 895 22.55 -30.06 -25.69
N ALA A 896 23.44 -29.96 -26.68
CA ALA A 896 24.52 -28.98 -26.70
C ALA A 896 23.98 -27.54 -26.56
N TYR A 897 22.97 -27.17 -27.35
CA TYR A 897 22.34 -25.84 -27.29
C TYR A 897 21.78 -25.53 -25.90
N VAL A 898 20.98 -26.45 -25.34
CA VAL A 898 20.38 -26.29 -24.01
C VAL A 898 21.45 -26.16 -22.94
N THR A 899 22.47 -27.01 -22.95
CA THR A 899 23.57 -26.99 -21.98
C THR A 899 24.33 -25.66 -22.03
N LEU A 900 24.75 -25.22 -23.22
CA LEU A 900 25.48 -23.96 -23.39
C LEU A 900 24.63 -22.75 -22.99
N ARG A 901 23.33 -22.75 -23.30
CA ARG A 901 22.41 -21.68 -22.90
C ARG A 901 22.19 -21.63 -21.39
N ASN A 902 22.01 -22.79 -20.75
CA ASN A 902 21.85 -22.88 -19.30
C ASN A 902 23.11 -22.37 -18.58
N GLU A 903 24.29 -22.65 -19.13
CA GLU A 903 25.55 -22.13 -18.62
C GLU A 903 25.61 -20.59 -18.70
N LEU A 904 25.10 -19.97 -19.77
CA LEU A 904 25.00 -18.51 -19.85
C LEU A 904 24.09 -17.92 -18.76
N HIS A 905 22.98 -18.58 -18.43
CA HIS A 905 22.12 -18.14 -17.31
C HIS A 905 22.84 -18.24 -15.98
N ARG A 906 23.54 -19.35 -15.74
CA ARG A 906 24.36 -19.55 -14.55
C ARG A 906 25.46 -18.49 -14.42
N LEU A 907 26.18 -18.20 -15.51
CA LEU A 907 27.21 -17.16 -15.52
C LEU A 907 26.62 -15.76 -15.30
N ALA A 908 25.44 -15.48 -15.85
CA ALA A 908 24.73 -14.23 -15.61
C ALA A 908 24.35 -14.06 -14.13
N LEU A 909 23.84 -15.11 -13.47
CA LEU A 909 23.57 -15.10 -12.03
C LEU A 909 24.86 -14.84 -11.22
N GLN A 910 26.02 -15.30 -11.71
CA GLN A 910 27.32 -15.06 -11.09
C GLN A 910 27.98 -13.74 -11.50
N ALA A 911 27.32 -12.90 -12.31
CA ALA A 911 27.88 -11.68 -12.90
C ALA A 911 29.23 -11.93 -13.62
N LEU A 912 29.40 -13.12 -14.21
CA LEU A 912 30.59 -13.51 -14.95
C LEU A 912 30.36 -13.38 -16.46
N PRO A 913 31.42 -13.05 -17.24
CA PRO A 913 31.32 -13.04 -18.69
C PRO A 913 31.11 -14.47 -19.25
N GLY A 914 30.50 -14.57 -20.42
CA GLY A 914 30.31 -15.82 -21.19
C GLY A 914 31.59 -16.43 -21.77
N GLN A 915 32.75 -16.18 -21.14
CA GLN A 915 34.09 -16.53 -21.63
C GLN A 915 34.77 -17.52 -20.67
N LEU A 916 34.90 -18.76 -21.12
CA LEU A 916 35.39 -19.88 -20.31
C LEU A 916 36.79 -20.33 -20.74
N ALA A 917 37.32 -21.32 -20.02
CA ALA A 917 38.53 -22.03 -20.44
C ALA A 917 38.27 -22.78 -21.76
N PRO A 918 39.26 -22.88 -22.68
CA PRO A 918 39.07 -23.53 -23.98
C PRO A 918 38.58 -24.99 -23.90
N GLU A 919 38.94 -25.69 -22.83
CA GLU A 919 38.61 -27.11 -22.62
C GLU A 919 37.18 -27.33 -22.08
N ALA A 920 36.51 -26.26 -21.62
CA ALA A 920 35.15 -26.34 -21.09
C ALA A 920 34.16 -26.77 -22.18
N PHE A 921 33.25 -27.69 -21.87
CA PHE A 921 32.24 -28.19 -22.83
C PHE A 921 32.83 -28.79 -24.12
N SER A 922 34.00 -29.41 -24.05
CA SER A 922 34.69 -29.97 -25.22
C SER A 922 33.87 -31.03 -25.98
N ALA A 923 33.00 -31.78 -25.28
CA ALA A 923 32.09 -32.74 -25.90
C ALA A 923 31.02 -32.03 -26.74
N GLU A 924 30.35 -31.03 -26.19
CA GLU A 924 29.35 -30.20 -26.89
C GLU A 924 29.99 -29.45 -28.05
N GLN A 925 31.16 -28.84 -27.84
CA GLN A 925 31.92 -28.17 -28.91
C GLN A 925 32.21 -29.14 -30.07
N SER A 926 32.62 -30.37 -29.76
CA SER A 926 32.93 -31.38 -30.78
C SER A 926 31.71 -31.79 -31.60
N VAL A 927 30.55 -31.95 -30.95
CA VAL A 927 29.26 -32.24 -31.62
C VAL A 927 28.89 -31.11 -32.58
N VAL A 928 28.96 -29.86 -32.12
CA VAL A 928 28.62 -28.68 -32.93
C VAL A 928 29.60 -28.53 -34.09
N ASN A 929 30.90 -28.68 -33.84
CA ASN A 929 31.93 -28.61 -34.89
C ASN A 929 31.77 -29.71 -35.94
N ALA A 930 31.47 -30.95 -35.54
CA ALA A 930 31.22 -32.04 -36.48
C ALA A 930 29.99 -31.78 -37.37
N SER A 931 28.94 -31.23 -36.78
CA SER A 931 27.72 -30.84 -37.51
C SER A 931 27.99 -29.65 -38.44
N TRP A 932 28.74 -28.65 -37.99
CA TRP A 932 29.19 -27.53 -38.80
C TRP A 932 29.99 -28.00 -40.02
N GLN A 933 30.94 -28.92 -39.80
CA GLN A 933 31.74 -29.53 -40.86
C GLN A 933 30.82 -30.20 -41.90
N ARG A 934 29.86 -30.99 -41.45
CA ARG A 934 28.95 -31.76 -42.31
C ARG A 934 28.07 -30.88 -43.20
N TRP A 935 27.55 -29.78 -42.66
CA TRP A 935 26.50 -29.00 -43.34
C TRP A 935 27.01 -27.77 -44.08
N LEU A 936 28.10 -27.16 -43.61
CA LEU A 936 28.57 -25.85 -44.07
C LEU A 936 30.01 -25.87 -44.62
N GLU A 937 30.83 -26.89 -44.33
CA GLU A 937 32.20 -27.00 -44.88
C GLU A 937 32.37 -28.11 -45.92
N ALA A 938 31.85 -29.32 -45.66
CA ALA A 938 31.77 -30.44 -46.61
C ALA A 938 30.68 -30.18 -47.64
#